data_AF-A0A837RFK7-F1
#
_entry.id   AF-A0A837RFK7-F1
#
_cell.length_a   1.000
_cell.length_b   1.000
_cell.length_c   1.000
_cell.angle_alpha   90.00
_cell.angle_beta   90.00
_cell.angle_gamma   90.00
#
_symmetry.space_group_name_H-M   'P 1'
#
loop_
_entity.id
_entity.type
_entity.pdbx_description
1 polymer ?
#
loop_
_entity_poly.entity_id
_entity_poly.type
_entity_poly.pdbx_seq_one_letter_code
_entity_poly.pdbx_strand_id
1 'polypeptide(L)'
;MEKGYLVGGRYEILGTLGEGGMANVYLANDTLLNRKVAVKALRYDLQDDESVKRRFGREAKATSGLSNPNIVNVLDVGNDNGVQYIVIEYVDGPNLKKYIRTHYPLSYHEVVDIMKQICMAVSDAHEHGIIHRDLKPENILVDEKKDPIQVKVSDFGIALALSERSITRTNSLLGSVHYMSPEQIKGRSATVLSDIYALGIILFELLTKHVPFTGDTAVTVALKHSKEEIPDLKKIDPNIPQPLENAVLKATAKDPDQRYQSVKEMRDDLNTCLMPERANEPKFIPTPINDLEETRVMEPLDESNDKAQSLEKKPAKMSRKRKIILIASMVPLVLLLFLIAMIIKSNQETTVPDLYNLTVKQANVMLKSSNLTVGDVSRENDDDVNAGHVIKSIPTKGLKLKNGAKVNLVVSLGATYYKMPNLIDKQYDDISDNLKKRGFKVNLKYKATNEYEAGSIIKQSIPKGKKVVTKNKSLTLTLAKAKTVKPKVVKVRDLTGYNLKSIQDYASEAGLTLSTSYQYSDSIEEGLLVSQTPTANSAISVGGTLSVIISKGADPDKSTSNSKDNDDNNSSNSSSSGTNTVTKDITIPYDSSGSNNVTIYISDATHSINSPYRTMTITADTPVTLSFNLKDGQTGSYIVERNNKTVLGGSVNG
;
A
#
# COMPACT_ATOMS: atom_id res chain seq x y z
N MET A 1 -9.21 5.63 -1.59
CA MET A 1 -10.57 5.31 -2.09
C MET A 1 -11.17 4.32 -1.12
N GLU A 2 -12.42 4.53 -0.72
CA GLU A 2 -13.12 3.66 0.22
C GLU A 2 -13.80 2.48 -0.49
N LYS A 3 -14.15 1.43 0.27
CA LYS A 3 -14.91 0.29 -0.26
C LYS A 3 -16.28 0.76 -0.76
N GLY A 4 -16.68 0.30 -1.94
CA GLY A 4 -17.90 0.70 -2.64
C GLY A 4 -17.72 1.94 -3.53
N TYR A 5 -16.56 2.59 -3.50
CA TYR A 5 -16.25 3.66 -4.46
C TYR A 5 -16.15 3.09 -5.88
N LEU A 6 -16.79 3.74 -6.85
CA LEU A 6 -16.82 3.28 -8.24
C LEU A 6 -15.84 4.11 -9.09
N VAL A 7 -14.63 3.59 -9.29
CA VAL A 7 -13.58 4.26 -10.07
C VAL A 7 -13.95 4.26 -11.54
N GLY A 8 -13.96 5.46 -12.15
CA GLY A 8 -14.25 5.62 -13.58
C GLY A 8 -15.62 5.09 -13.99
N GLY A 9 -16.58 5.02 -13.06
CA GLY A 9 -17.93 4.50 -13.32
C GLY A 9 -18.01 2.98 -13.58
N ARG A 10 -16.91 2.23 -13.42
CA ARG A 10 -16.84 0.80 -13.80
C ARG A 10 -16.19 -0.11 -12.75
N TYR A 11 -15.19 0.37 -12.03
CA TYR A 11 -14.39 -0.48 -11.14
C TYR A 11 -14.77 -0.23 -9.69
N GLU A 12 -15.59 -1.10 -9.11
CA GLU A 12 -16.06 -0.97 -7.73
C GLU A 12 -14.99 -1.45 -6.76
N ILE A 13 -14.47 -0.56 -5.90
CA ILE A 13 -13.43 -0.90 -4.92
C ILE A 13 -13.99 -1.85 -3.85
N LEU A 14 -13.36 -3.02 -3.72
CA LEU A 14 -13.69 -4.03 -2.70
C LEU A 14 -12.84 -3.89 -1.44
N GLY A 15 -11.62 -3.35 -1.56
CA GLY A 15 -10.69 -3.13 -0.46
C GLY A 15 -9.29 -2.73 -0.91
N THR A 16 -8.41 -2.42 0.04
CA THR A 16 -7.01 -2.05 -0.25
C THR A 16 -6.12 -3.31 -0.27
N LEU A 17 -5.29 -3.45 -1.31
CA LEU A 17 -4.29 -4.51 -1.43
C LEU A 17 -2.91 -4.07 -0.91
N GLY A 18 -2.55 -2.79 -1.10
CA GLY A 18 -1.30 -2.24 -0.60
C GLY A 18 -1.18 -0.73 -0.80
N GLU A 19 -0.31 -0.12 0.00
CA GLU A 19 0.05 1.30 -0.11
C GLU A 19 1.52 1.41 -0.52
N GLY A 20 1.78 2.09 -1.63
CA GLY A 20 3.13 2.29 -2.17
C GLY A 20 3.66 3.70 -1.94
N GLY A 21 4.89 3.93 -2.39
CA GLY A 21 5.51 5.27 -2.39
C GLY A 21 4.81 6.25 -3.34
N MET A 22 4.35 5.75 -4.49
CA MET A 22 3.77 6.58 -5.57
C MET A 22 2.27 6.35 -5.78
N ALA A 23 1.81 5.11 -5.59
CA ALA A 23 0.42 4.73 -5.85
C ALA A 23 -0.11 3.80 -4.76
N ASN A 24 -1.41 3.82 -4.56
CA ASN A 24 -2.13 2.85 -3.75
C ASN A 24 -2.77 1.80 -4.67
N VAL A 25 -2.76 0.54 -4.26
CA VAL A 25 -3.32 -0.57 -5.02
C VAL A 25 -4.56 -1.07 -4.29
N TYR A 26 -5.67 -1.15 -5.02
CA TYR A 26 -6.96 -1.58 -4.51
C TYR A 26 -7.44 -2.83 -5.26
N LEU A 27 -8.12 -3.72 -4.56
CA LEU A 27 -8.91 -4.78 -5.18
C LEU A 27 -10.22 -4.16 -5.63
N ALA A 28 -10.63 -4.40 -6.88
CA ALA A 28 -11.90 -3.93 -7.41
C ALA A 28 -12.64 -5.04 -8.18
N ASN A 29 -13.95 -4.86 -8.31
CA ASN A 29 -14.78 -5.63 -9.23
C ASN A 29 -15.02 -4.80 -10.49
N ASP A 30 -14.66 -5.32 -11.65
CA ASP A 30 -15.08 -4.76 -12.94
C ASP A 30 -16.56 -5.09 -13.14
N THR A 31 -17.44 -4.09 -12.99
CA THR A 31 -18.90 -4.30 -13.03
C THR A 31 -19.41 -4.65 -14.43
N LEU A 32 -18.65 -4.34 -15.48
CA LEU A 32 -19.02 -4.63 -16.86
C LEU A 32 -18.72 -6.09 -17.24
N LEU A 33 -17.51 -6.55 -16.91
CA LEU A 33 -17.05 -7.91 -17.24
C LEU A 33 -17.23 -8.91 -16.08
N ASN A 34 -17.71 -8.45 -14.93
CA ASN A 34 -17.91 -9.20 -13.70
C ASN A 34 -16.69 -10.04 -13.28
N ARG A 35 -15.52 -9.40 -13.21
CA ARG A 35 -14.26 -10.03 -12.80
C ARG A 35 -13.49 -9.17 -11.79
N LYS A 36 -12.70 -9.83 -10.96
CA LYS A 36 -11.78 -9.13 -10.05
C LYS A 36 -10.61 -8.54 -10.84
N VAL A 37 -10.28 -7.29 -10.51
CA VAL A 37 -9.13 -6.56 -11.05
C VAL A 37 -8.41 -5.84 -9.92
N ALA A 38 -7.16 -5.47 -10.14
CA ALA A 38 -6.45 -4.57 -9.24
C ALA A 38 -6.39 -3.17 -9.87
N VAL A 39 -6.71 -2.14 -9.07
CA VAL A 39 -6.68 -0.73 -9.48
C VAL A 39 -5.52 -0.06 -8.76
N LYS A 40 -4.48 0.29 -9.50
CA LYS A 40 -3.36 1.10 -9.01
C LYS A 40 -3.71 2.55 -9.27
N ALA A 41 -3.89 3.35 -8.22
CA ALA A 41 -4.25 4.76 -8.32
C ALA A 41 -3.17 5.65 -7.70
N LEU A 42 -2.85 6.76 -8.37
CA LEU A 42 -1.85 7.70 -7.90
C LEU A 42 -2.27 8.29 -6.54
N ARG A 43 -1.33 8.35 -5.59
CA ARG A 43 -1.61 8.91 -4.27
C ARG A 43 -2.00 10.39 -4.36
N TYR A 44 -2.93 10.81 -3.51
CA TYR A 44 -3.47 12.16 -3.51
C TYR A 44 -2.40 13.24 -3.32
N ASP A 45 -1.39 12.98 -2.47
CA ASP A 45 -0.28 13.91 -2.20
C ASP A 45 0.71 14.07 -3.37
N LEU A 46 0.56 13.29 -4.44
CA LEU A 46 1.42 13.31 -5.63
C LEU A 46 0.65 13.72 -6.90
N GLN A 47 -0.64 14.07 -6.78
CA GLN A 47 -1.47 14.43 -7.93
C GLN A 47 -1.11 15.80 -8.52
N ASP A 48 -0.44 16.69 -7.80
CA ASP A 48 -0.02 17.98 -8.37
C ASP A 48 1.35 17.91 -9.04
N ASP A 49 2.08 16.80 -8.92
CA ASP A 49 3.38 16.62 -9.53
C ASP A 49 3.26 16.04 -10.95
N GLU A 50 3.32 16.93 -11.94
CA GLU A 50 3.29 16.57 -13.36
C GLU A 50 4.41 15.60 -13.78
N SER A 51 5.55 15.64 -13.10
CA SER A 51 6.63 14.68 -13.36
C SER A 51 6.25 13.27 -12.92
N VAL A 52 5.51 13.14 -11.81
CA VAL A 52 5.00 11.87 -11.29
C VAL A 52 3.85 11.35 -12.14
N LYS A 53 2.87 12.20 -12.52
CA LYS A 53 1.80 11.81 -13.46
C LYS A 53 2.36 11.26 -14.78
N ARG A 54 3.31 11.99 -15.39
CA ARG A 54 3.94 11.56 -16.65
C ARG A 54 4.68 10.23 -16.50
N ARG A 55 5.30 9.97 -15.34
CA ARG A 55 5.94 8.67 -15.05
C ARG A 55 4.91 7.57 -14.92
N PHE A 56 3.82 7.82 -14.21
CA PHE A 56 2.71 6.88 -14.02
C PHE A 56 2.11 6.44 -15.36
N GLY A 57 1.80 7.39 -16.24
CA GLY A 57 1.28 7.08 -17.58
C GLY A 57 2.27 6.34 -18.48
N ARG A 58 3.57 6.60 -18.34
CA ARG A 58 4.62 5.88 -19.10
C ARG A 58 4.74 4.42 -18.68
N GLU A 59 4.61 4.14 -17.38
CA GLU A 59 4.62 2.76 -16.83
C GLU A 59 3.52 1.90 -17.44
N ALA A 60 2.30 2.44 -17.49
CA ALA A 60 1.16 1.76 -18.12
C ALA A 60 1.39 1.48 -19.61
N LYS A 61 1.90 2.47 -20.34
CA LYS A 61 2.10 2.39 -21.79
C LYS A 61 3.19 1.40 -22.19
N ALA A 62 4.25 1.26 -21.39
CA ALA A 62 5.32 0.32 -21.71
C ALA A 62 4.88 -1.13 -21.54
N THR A 63 4.05 -1.41 -20.53
CA THR A 63 3.63 -2.77 -20.21
C THR A 63 2.37 -3.20 -20.96
N SER A 64 1.56 -2.26 -21.47
CA SER A 64 0.34 -2.58 -22.25
C SER A 64 0.59 -3.34 -23.56
N GLY A 65 1.82 -3.30 -24.08
CA GLY A 65 2.22 -4.02 -25.30
C GLY A 65 2.77 -5.43 -25.05
N LEU A 66 3.00 -5.81 -23.79
CA LEU A 66 3.56 -7.11 -23.43
C LEU A 66 2.42 -8.12 -23.26
N SER A 67 2.53 -9.28 -23.92
CA SER A 67 1.57 -10.38 -23.78
C SER A 67 2.31 -11.62 -23.31
N ASN A 68 2.45 -11.74 -21.99
CA ASN A 68 3.25 -12.79 -21.37
C ASN A 68 2.53 -13.37 -20.15
N PRO A 69 2.42 -14.71 -20.01
CA PRO A 69 1.75 -15.33 -18.86
C PRO A 69 2.41 -15.00 -17.52
N ASN A 70 3.71 -14.68 -17.51
CA ASN A 70 4.49 -14.35 -16.33
C ASN A 70 4.67 -12.83 -16.11
N ILE A 71 3.97 -12.00 -16.87
CA ILE A 71 3.87 -10.54 -16.62
C ILE A 71 2.43 -10.23 -16.19
N VAL A 72 2.28 -9.30 -15.25
CA VAL A 72 0.97 -8.76 -14.88
C VAL A 72 0.48 -7.84 -16.00
N ASN A 73 -0.64 -8.22 -16.61
CA ASN A 73 -1.23 -7.49 -17.74
C ASN A 73 -1.92 -6.21 -17.29
N VAL A 74 -1.66 -5.12 -18.02
CA VAL A 74 -2.43 -3.88 -17.95
C VAL A 74 -3.71 -4.05 -18.77
N LEU A 75 -4.86 -3.86 -18.13
CA LEU A 75 -6.18 -4.05 -18.72
C LEU A 75 -6.78 -2.73 -19.21
N ASP A 76 -6.58 -1.65 -18.45
CA ASP A 76 -7.17 -0.35 -18.75
C ASP A 76 -6.36 0.78 -18.07
N VAL A 77 -6.49 2.00 -18.56
CA VAL A 77 -5.89 3.21 -17.98
C VAL A 77 -6.91 4.32 -18.02
N GLY A 78 -7.10 5.01 -16.91
CA GLY A 78 -8.10 6.07 -16.83
C GLY A 78 -7.72 7.21 -15.89
N ASN A 79 -8.61 8.18 -15.84
CA ASN A 79 -8.56 9.30 -14.93
C ASN A 79 -9.96 9.48 -14.34
N ASP A 80 -10.04 9.61 -13.01
CA ASP A 80 -11.29 9.83 -12.29
C ASP A 80 -11.08 10.94 -11.27
N ASN A 81 -11.82 12.05 -11.41
CA ASN A 81 -11.71 13.23 -10.55
C ASN A 81 -10.27 13.77 -10.38
N GLY A 82 -9.46 13.73 -11.45
CA GLY A 82 -8.05 14.16 -11.43
C GLY A 82 -7.07 13.09 -10.95
N VAL A 83 -7.57 11.95 -10.48
CA VAL A 83 -6.77 10.80 -10.06
C VAL A 83 -6.54 9.87 -11.25
N GLN A 84 -5.29 9.80 -11.73
CA GLN A 84 -4.91 8.78 -12.70
C GLN A 84 -4.88 7.39 -12.03
N TYR A 85 -5.43 6.40 -12.74
CA TYR A 85 -5.42 5.01 -12.33
C TYR A 85 -5.08 4.07 -13.49
N ILE A 86 -4.49 2.93 -13.14
CA ILE A 86 -4.17 1.84 -14.04
C ILE A 86 -4.88 0.61 -13.50
N VAL A 87 -5.65 -0.05 -14.35
CA VAL A 87 -6.30 -1.31 -14.04
C VAL A 87 -5.43 -2.43 -14.55
N ILE A 88 -5.08 -3.35 -13.68
CA ILE A 88 -4.26 -4.52 -13.98
C ILE A 88 -5.01 -5.78 -13.59
N GLU A 89 -4.60 -6.92 -14.15
CA GLU A 89 -5.15 -8.20 -13.72
C GLU A 89 -4.93 -8.44 -12.23
N TYR A 90 -5.91 -9.06 -11.57
CA TYR A 90 -5.77 -9.46 -10.19
C TYR A 90 -5.12 -10.84 -10.10
N VAL A 91 -3.98 -10.92 -9.42
CA VAL A 91 -3.33 -12.19 -9.08
C VAL A 91 -3.74 -12.59 -7.66
N ASP A 92 -4.36 -13.76 -7.53
CA ASP A 92 -4.92 -14.25 -6.27
C ASP A 92 -3.87 -15.00 -5.44
N GLY A 93 -2.97 -14.24 -4.81
CA GLY A 93 -1.96 -14.80 -3.92
C GLY A 93 -1.00 -13.75 -3.36
N PRO A 94 -0.02 -14.16 -2.54
CA PRO A 94 0.96 -13.26 -1.95
C PRO A 94 2.03 -12.82 -2.96
N ASN A 95 2.81 -11.81 -2.57
CA ASN A 95 4.08 -11.55 -3.23
C ASN A 95 5.15 -12.60 -2.84
N LEU A 96 6.19 -12.72 -3.64
CA LEU A 96 7.26 -13.71 -3.48
C LEU A 96 7.96 -13.54 -2.13
N LYS A 97 8.12 -12.32 -1.62
CA LYS A 97 8.69 -12.07 -0.28
C LYS A 97 7.90 -12.78 0.81
N LYS A 98 6.57 -12.65 0.78
CA LYS A 98 5.68 -13.31 1.73
C LYS A 98 5.64 -14.82 1.50
N TYR A 99 5.68 -15.27 0.23
CA TYR A 99 5.74 -16.68 -0.14
C TYR A 99 7.00 -17.36 0.44
N ILE A 100 8.19 -16.78 0.26
CA ILE A 100 9.46 -17.28 0.84
C ILE A 100 9.33 -17.40 2.36
N ARG A 101 8.75 -16.38 3.02
CA ARG A 101 8.62 -16.39 4.48
C ARG A 101 7.74 -17.55 5.00
N THR A 102 6.70 -17.93 4.27
CA THR A 102 5.73 -18.95 4.70
C THR A 102 6.10 -20.36 4.24
N HIS A 103 6.77 -20.51 3.11
CA HIS A 103 7.06 -21.82 2.50
C HIS A 103 8.51 -22.29 2.65
N TYR A 104 9.44 -21.42 3.08
CA TYR A 104 10.83 -21.84 3.28
C TYR A 104 10.95 -22.94 4.36
N PRO A 105 11.76 -24.00 4.14
CA PRO A 105 12.66 -24.20 3.00
C PRO A 105 11.95 -24.68 1.72
N LEU A 106 12.34 -24.12 0.58
CA LEU A 106 11.86 -24.52 -0.75
C LEU A 106 12.78 -25.61 -1.32
N SER A 107 12.23 -26.56 -2.07
CA SER A 107 13.05 -27.51 -2.81
C SER A 107 13.80 -26.81 -3.95
N TYR A 108 14.97 -27.34 -4.36
CA TYR A 108 15.73 -26.75 -5.46
C TYR A 108 14.93 -26.75 -6.77
N HIS A 109 14.07 -27.74 -6.99
CA HIS A 109 13.16 -27.77 -8.14
C HIS A 109 12.20 -26.57 -8.11
N GLU A 110 11.54 -26.32 -6.98
CA GLU A 110 10.63 -25.17 -6.84
C GLU A 110 11.37 -23.83 -7.01
N VAL A 111 12.57 -23.69 -6.42
CA VAL A 111 13.39 -22.48 -6.58
C VAL A 111 13.72 -22.22 -8.05
N VAL A 112 14.15 -23.26 -8.76
CA VAL A 112 14.51 -23.20 -10.18
C VAL A 112 13.27 -22.90 -11.03
N ASP A 113 12.12 -23.51 -10.76
CA ASP A 113 10.89 -23.28 -11.52
C ASP A 113 10.34 -21.85 -11.32
N ILE A 114 10.39 -21.32 -10.10
CA ILE A 114 10.06 -19.91 -9.81
C ILE A 114 11.00 -18.99 -10.61
N MET A 115 12.32 -19.23 -10.55
CA MET A 115 13.29 -18.38 -11.24
C MET A 115 13.16 -18.45 -12.76
N LYS A 116 12.86 -19.62 -13.33
CA LYS A 116 12.59 -19.75 -14.77
C LYS A 116 11.42 -18.87 -15.22
N GLN A 117 10.32 -18.88 -14.47
CA GLN A 117 9.15 -18.04 -14.76
C GLN A 117 9.48 -16.55 -14.66
N ILE A 118 10.26 -16.13 -13.66
CA ILE A 118 10.72 -14.74 -13.53
C ILE A 118 11.63 -14.36 -14.71
N CYS A 119 12.59 -15.21 -15.06
CA CYS A 119 13.48 -14.97 -16.20
C CYS A 119 12.71 -14.92 -17.53
N MET A 120 11.65 -15.72 -17.71
CA MET A 120 10.78 -15.62 -18.89
C MET A 120 10.12 -14.24 -19.02
N ALA A 121 9.58 -13.71 -17.91
CA ALA A 121 8.97 -12.38 -17.87
C ALA A 121 9.98 -11.27 -18.17
N VAL A 122 11.14 -11.30 -17.48
CA VAL A 122 12.15 -10.24 -17.62
C VAL A 122 12.83 -10.30 -19.00
N SER A 123 13.08 -11.49 -19.55
CA SER A 123 13.63 -11.63 -20.90
C SER A 123 12.71 -11.04 -21.97
N ASP A 124 11.41 -11.32 -21.88
CA ASP A 124 10.43 -10.77 -22.82
C ASP A 124 10.33 -9.23 -22.73
N ALA A 125 10.37 -8.67 -21.51
CA ALA A 125 10.45 -7.23 -21.33
C ALA A 125 11.73 -6.63 -21.95
N HIS A 126 12.88 -7.29 -21.76
CA HIS A 126 14.16 -6.86 -22.33
C HIS A 126 14.16 -6.89 -23.86
N GLU A 127 13.55 -7.90 -24.48
CA GLU A 127 13.37 -7.98 -25.94
C GLU A 127 12.54 -6.82 -26.50
N HIS A 128 11.62 -6.27 -25.69
CA HIS A 128 10.83 -5.07 -26.01
C HIS A 128 11.49 -3.75 -25.56
N GLY A 129 12.76 -3.79 -25.14
CA GLY A 129 13.53 -2.61 -24.73
C GLY A 129 13.15 -2.03 -23.36
N ILE A 130 12.44 -2.81 -22.53
CA ILE A 130 11.97 -2.39 -21.20
C ILE A 130 12.87 -3.02 -20.14
N ILE A 131 13.60 -2.19 -19.41
CA ILE A 131 14.40 -2.60 -18.24
C ILE A 131 13.52 -2.42 -16.99
N HIS A 132 13.51 -3.39 -16.09
CA HIS A 132 12.65 -3.37 -14.90
C HIS A 132 13.17 -2.41 -13.81
N ARG A 133 14.48 -2.36 -13.54
CA ARG A 133 15.17 -1.41 -12.64
C ARG A 133 14.90 -1.51 -11.13
N ASP A 134 13.78 -2.09 -10.72
CA ASP A 134 13.40 -2.33 -9.31
C ASP A 134 12.94 -3.78 -9.08
N LEU A 135 13.69 -4.76 -9.61
CA LEU A 135 13.38 -6.18 -9.38
C LEU A 135 13.60 -6.54 -7.91
N LYS A 136 12.55 -7.05 -7.28
CA LYS A 136 12.57 -7.54 -5.90
C LYS A 136 11.38 -8.47 -5.65
N PRO A 137 11.45 -9.36 -4.64
CA PRO A 137 10.37 -10.30 -4.32
C PRO A 137 9.02 -9.64 -3.98
N GLU A 138 8.99 -8.37 -3.58
CA GLU A 138 7.74 -7.63 -3.34
C GLU A 138 6.98 -7.28 -4.63
N ASN A 139 7.68 -7.17 -5.77
CA ASN A 139 7.13 -6.85 -7.10
C ASN A 139 6.87 -8.13 -7.93
N ILE A 140 6.91 -9.30 -7.31
CA ILE A 140 6.66 -10.60 -7.94
C ILE A 140 5.51 -11.24 -7.20
N LEU A 141 4.44 -11.60 -7.90
CA LEU A 141 3.23 -12.19 -7.37
C LEU A 141 3.22 -13.70 -7.64
N VAL A 142 2.71 -14.48 -6.68
CA VAL A 142 2.61 -15.94 -6.77
C VAL A 142 1.15 -16.33 -6.64
N ASP A 143 0.60 -16.94 -7.69
CA ASP A 143 -0.73 -17.56 -7.68
C ASP A 143 -0.59 -19.03 -7.28
N GLU A 144 -0.79 -19.27 -5.98
CA GLU A 144 -0.68 -20.59 -5.35
C GLU A 144 -1.87 -21.52 -5.70
N LYS A 145 -2.93 -20.99 -6.31
CA LYS A 145 -4.12 -21.79 -6.66
C LYS A 145 -3.94 -22.57 -7.95
N LYS A 146 -2.92 -22.26 -8.74
CA LYS A 146 -2.56 -22.97 -9.96
C LYS A 146 -1.60 -24.11 -9.65
N ASP A 147 -1.73 -25.19 -10.40
CA ASP A 147 -0.84 -26.35 -10.33
C ASP A 147 -0.26 -26.62 -11.73
N PRO A 148 1.04 -26.38 -11.98
CA PRO A 148 2.01 -25.81 -11.03
C PRO A 148 1.75 -24.32 -10.72
N ILE A 149 2.33 -23.82 -9.62
CA ILE A 149 2.17 -22.41 -9.21
C ILE A 149 2.58 -21.46 -10.33
N GLN A 150 1.82 -20.36 -10.49
CA GLN A 150 2.14 -19.35 -11.49
C GLN A 150 2.79 -18.13 -10.83
N VAL A 151 3.91 -17.70 -11.40
CA VAL A 151 4.65 -16.50 -10.96
C VAL A 151 4.46 -15.39 -11.98
N LYS A 152 4.12 -14.19 -11.52
CA LYS A 152 3.90 -13.00 -12.36
C LYS A 152 4.69 -11.81 -11.84
N VAL A 153 5.47 -11.18 -12.72
CA VAL A 153 6.23 -9.96 -12.43
C VAL A 153 5.34 -8.74 -12.67
N SER A 154 5.33 -7.80 -11.71
CA SER A 154 4.59 -6.54 -11.77
C SER A 154 5.54 -5.34 -11.62
N ASP A 155 5.02 -4.13 -11.84
CA ASP A 155 5.71 -2.87 -11.54
C ASP A 155 7.06 -2.71 -12.26
N PHE A 156 7.05 -2.83 -13.60
CA PHE A 156 8.22 -2.51 -14.44
C PHE A 156 8.62 -1.04 -14.23
N GLY A 157 9.68 -0.85 -13.44
CA GLY A 157 10.09 0.39 -12.82
C GLY A 157 10.69 1.41 -13.76
N ILE A 158 9.87 1.99 -14.64
CA ILE A 158 10.23 3.17 -15.46
C ILE A 158 10.49 4.42 -14.57
N ALA A 159 10.32 4.31 -13.25
CA ALA A 159 10.45 5.38 -12.27
C ALA A 159 11.89 5.75 -11.85
N LEU A 160 12.94 4.98 -12.19
CA LEU A 160 14.32 5.38 -11.85
C LEU A 160 14.97 6.18 -12.99
N ALA A 161 14.66 7.47 -13.05
CA ALA A 161 15.65 8.47 -13.45
C ALA A 161 16.12 9.13 -12.15
N LEU A 162 17.35 8.84 -11.75
CA LEU A 162 18.02 9.44 -10.61
C LEU A 162 18.01 10.97 -10.78
N SER A 163 17.12 11.66 -10.08
CA SER A 163 17.38 13.05 -9.73
C SER A 163 18.28 13.04 -8.51
N GLU A 164 19.40 13.75 -8.58
CA GLU A 164 20.42 13.96 -7.56
C GLU A 164 19.87 14.36 -6.16
N ARG A 165 18.57 14.63 -6.03
CA ARG A 165 17.88 15.00 -4.78
C ARG A 165 17.04 13.88 -4.15
N SER A 166 16.99 12.67 -4.71
CA SER A 166 16.06 11.62 -4.23
C SER A 166 16.57 10.75 -3.08
N ILE A 167 17.85 10.84 -2.71
CA ILE A 167 18.42 10.08 -1.58
C ILE A 167 17.83 10.55 -0.22
N THR A 168 17.27 11.76 -0.14
CA THR A 168 16.90 12.39 1.14
C THR A 168 15.42 12.27 1.53
N ARG A 169 14.55 11.59 0.76
CA ARG A 169 13.14 11.35 1.15
C ARG A 169 12.91 9.91 1.63
N THR A 170 12.38 9.85 2.85
CA THR A 170 12.22 8.72 3.78
C THR A 170 11.37 7.53 3.30
N ASN A 171 11.70 6.36 3.86
CA ASN A 171 10.93 5.12 4.02
C ASN A 171 10.65 4.18 2.83
N SER A 172 10.56 4.61 1.56
CA SER A 172 10.34 3.63 0.46
C SER A 172 11.63 3.08 -0.15
N LEU A 173 12.77 3.77 0.04
CA LEU A 173 14.09 3.36 -0.48
C LEU A 173 14.77 2.26 0.36
N LEU A 174 14.31 2.03 1.59
CA LEU A 174 14.98 1.10 2.51
C LEU A 174 14.83 -0.38 2.09
N GLY A 175 13.75 -0.73 1.36
CA GLY A 175 13.52 -2.09 0.87
C GLY A 175 14.26 -2.42 -0.42
N SER A 176 14.36 -1.46 -1.36
CA SER A 176 14.97 -1.69 -2.68
C SER A 176 16.50 -1.77 -2.63
N VAL A 177 17.15 -1.20 -1.61
CA VAL A 177 18.63 -1.19 -1.53
C VAL A 177 19.25 -2.59 -1.47
N HIS A 178 18.51 -3.58 -0.96
CA HIS A 178 18.97 -4.97 -0.82
C HIS A 178 19.10 -5.73 -2.15
N TYR A 179 18.56 -5.21 -3.25
CA TYR A 179 18.60 -5.85 -4.57
C TYR A 179 19.29 -4.97 -5.61
N MET A 180 19.82 -3.81 -5.19
CA MET A 180 20.41 -2.81 -6.07
C MET A 180 21.78 -3.26 -6.57
N SER A 181 22.05 -3.07 -7.87
CA SER A 181 23.32 -3.47 -8.46
C SER A 181 24.48 -2.51 -8.12
N PRO A 182 25.75 -2.97 -8.18
CA PRO A 182 26.93 -2.15 -7.94
C PRO A 182 27.02 -0.88 -8.80
N GLU A 183 26.50 -0.92 -10.03
CA GLU A 183 26.48 0.23 -10.93
C GLU A 183 25.38 1.25 -10.55
N GLN A 184 24.19 0.81 -10.14
CA GLN A 184 23.15 1.67 -9.57
C GLN A 184 23.63 2.32 -8.27
N ILE A 185 24.30 1.52 -7.43
CA ILE A 185 25.39 1.86 -6.52
C ILE A 185 26.07 3.22 -6.68
N LYS A 186 26.85 3.25 -7.76
CA LYS A 186 27.76 4.31 -8.18
C LYS A 186 27.01 5.42 -8.94
N GLY A 187 25.68 5.41 -8.94
CA GLY A 187 24.84 6.39 -9.62
C GLY A 187 24.79 6.22 -11.15
N ARG A 188 25.29 5.11 -11.70
CA ARG A 188 25.13 4.79 -13.13
C ARG A 188 23.69 4.35 -13.41
N SER A 189 23.24 4.56 -14.64
CA SER A 189 21.90 4.12 -15.08
C SER A 189 21.79 2.60 -15.04
N ALA A 190 20.63 2.11 -14.58
CA ALA A 190 20.32 0.69 -14.61
C ALA A 190 20.24 0.16 -16.06
N THR A 191 20.82 -1.01 -16.29
CA THR A 191 20.84 -1.71 -17.58
C THR A 191 20.19 -3.10 -17.44
N VAL A 192 20.11 -3.84 -18.54
CA VAL A 192 19.74 -5.27 -18.54
C VAL A 192 20.60 -6.07 -17.55
N LEU A 193 21.88 -5.76 -17.45
CA LEU A 193 22.81 -6.43 -16.53
C LEU A 193 22.54 -6.08 -15.06
N SER A 194 21.92 -4.93 -14.78
CA SER A 194 21.46 -4.57 -13.44
C SER A 194 20.28 -5.43 -12.99
N ASP A 195 19.34 -5.71 -13.88
CA ASP A 195 18.23 -6.63 -13.61
C ASP A 195 18.75 -8.06 -13.34
N ILE A 196 19.74 -8.53 -14.09
CA ILE A 196 20.39 -9.83 -13.87
C ILE A 196 21.03 -9.91 -12.47
N TYR A 197 21.67 -8.84 -12.02
CA TYR A 197 22.19 -8.79 -10.66
C TYR A 197 21.09 -8.96 -9.61
N ALA A 198 19.98 -8.23 -9.76
CA ALA A 198 18.83 -8.35 -8.86
C ALA A 198 18.22 -9.75 -8.86
N LEU A 199 18.13 -10.40 -10.04
CA LEU A 199 17.72 -11.81 -10.16
C LEU A 199 18.64 -12.75 -9.39
N GLY A 200 19.96 -12.51 -9.43
CA GLY A 200 20.93 -13.27 -8.63
C GLY A 200 20.71 -13.12 -7.12
N ILE A 201 20.37 -11.91 -6.64
CA ILE A 201 20.01 -11.68 -5.24
C ILE A 201 18.69 -12.37 -4.87
N ILE A 202 17.68 -12.33 -5.75
CA ILE A 202 16.40 -13.04 -5.54
C ILE A 202 16.64 -14.55 -5.46
N LEU A 203 17.47 -15.11 -6.32
CA LEU A 203 17.85 -16.53 -6.29
C LEU A 203 18.57 -16.88 -4.98
N PHE A 204 19.51 -16.06 -4.53
CA PHE A 204 20.16 -16.23 -3.21
C PHE A 204 19.12 -16.25 -2.07
N GLU A 205 18.15 -15.34 -2.11
CA GLU A 205 17.12 -15.27 -1.07
C GLU A 205 16.17 -16.48 -1.10
N LEU A 206 15.79 -16.96 -2.28
CA LEU A 206 14.98 -18.18 -2.42
C LEU A 206 15.68 -19.39 -1.80
N LEU A 207 17.01 -19.48 -1.94
CA LEU A 207 17.82 -20.57 -1.40
C LEU A 207 18.06 -20.47 0.11
N THR A 208 18.06 -19.26 0.69
CA THR A 208 18.55 -19.05 2.07
C THR A 208 17.56 -18.37 3.01
N LYS A 209 16.39 -17.92 2.52
CA LYS A 209 15.42 -17.05 3.21
C LYS A 209 15.92 -15.64 3.54
N HIS A 210 17.20 -15.37 3.32
CA HIS A 210 17.86 -14.13 3.73
C HIS A 210 18.51 -13.45 2.54
N VAL A 211 18.57 -12.13 2.56
CA VAL A 211 19.36 -11.37 1.58
C VAL A 211 20.86 -11.51 1.93
N PRO A 212 21.77 -11.47 0.94
CA PRO A 212 23.20 -11.69 1.19
C PRO A 212 23.83 -10.59 2.03
N PHE A 213 23.32 -9.36 1.93
CA PHE A 213 23.86 -8.20 2.64
C PHE A 213 22.81 -7.50 3.49
N THR A 214 23.14 -7.35 4.77
CA THR A 214 22.36 -6.61 5.78
C THR A 214 23.25 -5.56 6.46
N GLY A 215 22.64 -4.54 7.05
CA GLY A 215 23.35 -3.48 7.76
C GLY A 215 22.40 -2.48 8.41
N ASP A 216 22.92 -1.68 9.34
CA ASP A 216 22.13 -0.73 10.13
C ASP A 216 21.62 0.46 9.30
N THR A 217 22.25 0.73 8.15
CA THR A 217 21.85 1.81 7.25
C THR A 217 21.81 1.32 5.79
N ALA A 218 20.97 1.97 4.98
CA ALA A 218 20.90 1.70 3.53
C ALA A 218 22.26 1.90 2.84
N VAL A 219 23.02 2.92 3.28
CA VAL A 219 24.37 3.19 2.74
C VAL A 219 25.32 2.03 3.05
N THR A 220 25.23 1.44 4.24
CA THR A 220 26.03 0.26 4.59
C THR A 220 25.73 -0.90 3.65
N VAL A 221 24.45 -1.23 3.45
CA VAL A 221 24.03 -2.31 2.55
C VAL A 221 24.48 -2.05 1.11
N ALA A 222 24.33 -0.81 0.63
CA ALA A 222 24.80 -0.39 -0.69
C ALA A 222 26.33 -0.55 -0.84
N LEU A 223 27.13 -0.16 0.15
CA LEU A 223 28.57 -0.38 0.13
C LEU A 223 28.94 -1.86 0.06
N LYS A 224 28.19 -2.74 0.74
CA LYS A 224 28.40 -4.19 0.66
C LYS A 224 28.14 -4.73 -0.74
N HIS A 225 27.03 -4.35 -1.37
CA HIS A 225 26.77 -4.72 -2.77
C HIS A 225 27.91 -4.31 -3.71
N SER A 226 28.53 -3.15 -3.47
CA SER A 226 29.64 -2.63 -4.27
C SER A 226 30.99 -3.34 -4.01
N LYS A 227 31.28 -3.74 -2.76
CA LYS A 227 32.63 -4.19 -2.35
C LYS A 227 32.72 -5.62 -1.80
N GLU A 228 31.72 -6.09 -1.08
CA GLU A 228 31.76 -7.40 -0.42
C GLU A 228 31.33 -8.51 -1.39
N GLU A 229 32.01 -9.66 -1.36
CA GLU A 229 31.61 -10.85 -2.12
C GLU A 229 30.33 -11.48 -1.56
N ILE A 230 29.59 -12.22 -2.39
CA ILE A 230 28.40 -12.93 -1.93
C ILE A 230 28.80 -14.02 -0.92
N PRO A 231 28.09 -14.16 0.21
CA PRO A 231 28.33 -15.22 1.16
C PRO A 231 28.29 -16.60 0.51
N ASP A 232 29.18 -17.48 0.94
CA ASP A 232 29.31 -18.84 0.42
C ASP A 232 28.06 -19.68 0.72
N LEU A 233 27.28 -20.00 -0.32
CA LEU A 233 26.01 -20.72 -0.19
C LEU A 233 26.21 -22.12 0.39
N LYS A 234 27.34 -22.78 0.08
CA LYS A 234 27.64 -24.11 0.62
C LYS A 234 27.97 -24.13 2.11
N LYS A 235 28.29 -22.99 2.72
CA LYS A 235 28.40 -22.86 4.18
C LYS A 235 27.02 -22.79 4.85
N ILE A 236 26.00 -22.35 4.11
CA ILE A 236 24.62 -22.24 4.59
C ILE A 236 23.89 -23.56 4.38
N ASP A 237 23.98 -24.12 3.17
CA ASP A 237 23.44 -25.43 2.81
C ASP A 237 24.43 -26.20 1.92
N PRO A 238 25.13 -27.22 2.48
CA PRO A 238 26.10 -28.02 1.74
C PRO A 238 25.53 -28.83 0.57
N ASN A 239 24.19 -29.02 0.53
CA ASN A 239 23.55 -29.84 -0.50
C ASN A 239 23.26 -29.07 -1.79
N ILE A 240 23.48 -27.74 -1.81
CA ILE A 240 23.25 -26.92 -3.00
C ILE A 240 24.14 -27.42 -4.16
N PRO A 241 23.57 -27.80 -5.31
CA PRO A 241 24.35 -28.18 -6.49
C PRO A 241 25.28 -27.05 -6.94
N GLN A 242 26.52 -27.38 -7.30
CA GLN A 242 27.50 -26.37 -7.72
C GLN A 242 27.03 -25.50 -8.89
N PRO A 243 26.33 -26.01 -9.93
CA PRO A 243 25.78 -25.17 -10.99
C PRO A 243 24.77 -24.14 -10.50
N LEU A 244 23.97 -24.48 -9.48
CA LEU A 244 22.99 -23.56 -8.91
C LEU A 244 23.65 -22.44 -8.08
N GLU A 245 24.71 -22.78 -7.34
CA GLU A 245 25.57 -21.78 -6.69
C GLU A 245 26.26 -20.89 -7.73
N ASN A 246 26.79 -21.48 -8.81
CA ASN A 246 27.43 -20.75 -9.90
C ASN A 246 26.46 -19.74 -10.54
N ALA A 247 25.18 -20.09 -10.65
CA ALA A 247 24.17 -19.16 -11.17
C ALA A 247 24.00 -17.91 -10.31
N VAL A 248 24.03 -18.07 -8.98
CA VAL A 248 24.05 -16.92 -8.06
C VAL A 248 25.32 -16.12 -8.23
N LEU A 249 26.49 -16.76 -8.18
CA LEU A 249 27.79 -16.09 -8.23
C LEU A 249 28.02 -15.33 -9.55
N LYS A 250 27.65 -15.94 -10.68
CA LYS A 250 27.76 -15.33 -12.01
C LYS A 250 26.78 -14.16 -12.16
N ALA A 251 25.52 -14.31 -11.76
CA ALA A 251 24.54 -13.21 -11.82
C ALA A 251 24.94 -12.02 -10.94
N THR A 252 25.58 -12.28 -9.80
CA THR A 252 25.96 -11.26 -8.80
C THR A 252 27.42 -10.78 -8.91
N ALA A 253 28.12 -11.11 -10.00
CA ALA A 253 29.47 -10.61 -10.25
C ALA A 253 29.50 -9.07 -10.21
N LYS A 254 30.54 -8.49 -9.60
CA LYS A 254 30.60 -7.04 -9.39
C LYS A 254 30.75 -6.29 -10.71
N ASP A 255 31.61 -6.82 -11.56
CA ASP A 255 31.77 -6.40 -12.94
C ASP A 255 30.59 -6.90 -13.80
N PRO A 256 29.80 -6.01 -14.42
CA PRO A 256 28.72 -6.39 -15.32
C PRO A 256 29.16 -7.31 -16.47
N ASP A 257 30.39 -7.16 -16.98
CA ASP A 257 30.87 -7.93 -18.14
C ASP A 257 31.12 -9.40 -17.78
N GLN A 258 31.23 -9.72 -16.49
CA GLN A 258 31.40 -11.08 -15.98
C GLN A 258 30.07 -11.75 -15.60
N ARG A 259 28.94 -11.03 -15.71
CA ARG A 259 27.59 -11.59 -15.50
C ARG A 259 27.13 -12.34 -16.75
N TYR A 260 25.94 -12.94 -16.66
CA TYR A 260 25.20 -13.33 -17.85
C TYR A 260 24.95 -12.08 -18.72
N GLN A 261 25.11 -12.22 -20.03
CA GLN A 261 24.93 -11.11 -20.97
C GLN A 261 23.46 -10.91 -21.36
N SER A 262 22.61 -11.89 -21.04
CA SER A 262 21.16 -11.80 -21.18
C SER A 262 20.43 -12.61 -20.11
N VAL A 263 19.20 -12.22 -19.80
CA VAL A 263 18.33 -13.01 -18.89
C VAL A 263 17.99 -14.38 -19.50
N LYS A 264 17.94 -14.47 -20.83
CA LYS A 264 17.79 -15.74 -21.55
C LYS A 264 18.95 -16.71 -21.24
N GLU A 265 20.20 -16.23 -21.27
CA GLU A 265 21.37 -17.04 -20.91
C GLU A 265 21.28 -17.57 -19.47
N MET A 266 20.89 -16.72 -18.52
CA MET A 266 20.67 -17.14 -17.13
C MET A 266 19.56 -18.20 -17.02
N ARG A 267 18.45 -18.03 -17.75
CA ARG A 267 17.35 -19.01 -17.78
C ARG A 267 17.79 -20.36 -18.33
N ASP A 268 18.55 -20.34 -19.43
CA ASP A 268 19.01 -21.55 -20.09
C ASP A 268 20.02 -22.31 -19.21
N ASP A 269 20.82 -21.60 -18.42
CA ASP A 269 21.66 -22.20 -17.36
C ASP A 269 20.81 -22.83 -16.24
N LEU A 270 19.80 -22.12 -15.74
CA LEU A 270 18.85 -22.65 -14.74
C LEU A 270 18.03 -23.84 -15.25
N ASN A 271 17.83 -23.98 -16.56
CA ASN A 271 17.16 -25.15 -17.14
C ASN A 271 17.93 -26.45 -16.94
N THR A 272 19.25 -26.38 -16.82
CA THR A 272 20.12 -27.55 -16.75
C THR A 272 20.88 -27.66 -15.43
N CYS A 273 20.79 -26.68 -14.52
CA CYS A 273 21.61 -26.62 -13.30
C CYS A 273 21.38 -27.76 -12.28
N LEU A 274 20.26 -28.48 -12.37
CA LEU A 274 19.95 -29.65 -11.54
C LEU A 274 20.26 -30.99 -12.23
N MET A 275 20.79 -30.96 -13.45
CA MET A 275 21.13 -32.16 -14.20
C MET A 275 22.34 -32.87 -13.56
N PRO A 276 22.29 -34.21 -13.35
CA PRO A 276 23.38 -34.96 -12.72
C PRO A 276 24.73 -34.80 -13.43
N GLU A 277 24.72 -34.62 -14.75
CA GLU A 277 25.92 -34.45 -15.58
C GLU A 277 26.72 -33.19 -15.22
N ARG A 278 26.04 -32.16 -14.67
CA ARG A 278 26.64 -30.87 -14.28
C ARG A 278 27.03 -30.81 -12.80
N ALA A 279 26.76 -31.86 -12.01
CA ALA A 279 26.95 -31.82 -10.56
C ALA A 279 28.39 -31.47 -10.10
N ASN A 280 29.39 -31.82 -10.91
CA ASN A 280 30.82 -31.63 -10.63
C ASN A 280 31.43 -30.41 -11.34
N GLU A 281 30.62 -29.45 -11.79
CA GLU A 281 31.15 -28.20 -12.36
C GLU A 281 32.08 -27.49 -11.37
N PRO A 282 33.15 -26.83 -11.83
CA PRO A 282 33.99 -26.02 -10.95
C PRO A 282 33.20 -24.81 -10.43
N LYS A 283 33.53 -24.34 -9.22
CA LYS A 283 32.96 -23.11 -8.67
C LYS A 283 33.35 -21.92 -9.55
N PHE A 284 32.37 -21.10 -9.92
CA PHE A 284 32.60 -19.86 -10.64
C PHE A 284 33.34 -18.86 -9.75
N ILE A 285 34.48 -18.35 -10.25
CA ILE A 285 35.28 -17.33 -9.58
C ILE A 285 35.41 -16.16 -10.57
N PRO A 286 34.86 -14.98 -10.24
CA PRO A 286 35.03 -13.78 -11.06
C PRO A 286 36.51 -13.46 -11.27
N THR A 287 36.90 -13.06 -12.47
CA THR A 287 38.25 -12.57 -12.73
C THR A 287 38.48 -11.26 -11.96
N PRO A 288 39.58 -11.12 -11.19
CA PRO A 288 39.89 -9.87 -10.51
C PRO A 288 39.97 -8.73 -11.52
N ILE A 289 39.28 -7.64 -11.23
CA ILE A 289 39.37 -6.41 -12.03
C ILE A 289 40.79 -5.86 -11.84
N ASN A 290 41.59 -5.85 -12.90
CA ASN A 290 42.76 -4.98 -12.94
C ASN A 290 42.21 -3.55 -13.11
N ASP A 291 42.05 -2.82 -12.01
CA ASP A 291 41.72 -1.39 -12.04
C ASP A 291 42.86 -0.63 -12.73
N LEU A 292 42.82 -0.54 -14.06
CA LEU A 292 43.61 0.39 -14.86
C LEU A 292 42.99 1.80 -14.91
N GLU A 293 41.91 2.04 -14.14
CA GLU A 293 41.21 3.33 -14.05
C GLU A 293 41.30 4.03 -12.69
N GLU A 294 42.15 3.57 -11.75
CA GLU A 294 42.64 4.45 -10.70
C GLU A 294 43.81 5.29 -11.25
N THR A 295 43.51 6.54 -11.62
CA THR A 295 44.44 7.67 -11.78
C THR A 295 45.82 7.33 -12.36
N ARG A 296 45.91 7.19 -13.69
CA ARG A 296 47.18 7.42 -14.39
C ARG A 296 47.56 8.88 -14.22
N VAL A 297 48.56 9.15 -13.39
CA VAL A 297 49.34 10.38 -13.45
C VAL A 297 49.95 10.44 -14.85
N MET A 298 49.62 11.47 -15.62
CA MET A 298 50.28 11.76 -16.89
C MET A 298 51.78 11.97 -16.61
N GLU A 299 52.63 11.13 -17.21
CA GLU A 299 54.04 11.46 -17.34
C GLU A 299 54.17 12.71 -18.24
N PRO A 300 55.01 13.68 -17.87
CA PRO A 300 55.28 14.81 -18.76
C PRO A 300 55.99 14.30 -20.01
N LEU A 301 55.57 14.82 -21.17
CA LEU A 301 56.34 14.76 -22.39
C LEU A 301 57.66 15.51 -22.16
N ASP A 302 58.76 14.77 -22.03
CA ASP A 302 60.10 15.36 -22.15
C ASP A 302 60.62 15.12 -23.56
N GLU A 303 60.86 16.24 -24.23
CA GLU A 303 61.50 16.33 -25.53
C GLU A 303 62.90 15.71 -25.49
N SER A 304 63.17 14.97 -26.55
CA SER A 304 64.47 14.54 -27.03
C SER A 304 65.58 15.56 -26.79
N ASN A 305 66.66 15.11 -26.15
CA ASN A 305 67.97 15.65 -26.46
C ASN A 305 69.04 14.56 -26.53
N ASP A 306 69.82 14.69 -27.59
CA ASP A 306 70.68 13.69 -28.19
C ASP A 306 72.14 13.82 -27.69
N LYS A 307 72.85 12.70 -27.73
CA LYS A 307 74.33 12.53 -27.85
C LYS A 307 75.27 12.71 -26.63
N ALA A 308 75.97 11.58 -26.38
CA ALA A 308 77.44 11.36 -26.31
C ALA A 308 78.28 12.26 -25.36
N GLN A 309 79.30 11.78 -24.63
CA GLN A 309 80.33 10.81 -24.98
C GLN A 309 81.16 10.41 -23.73
N SER A 310 81.80 9.25 -23.85
CA SER A 310 82.77 8.56 -22.99
C SER A 310 83.87 9.37 -22.27
N LEU A 311 84.41 8.82 -21.16
CA LEU A 311 85.81 8.33 -21.07
C LEU A 311 86.11 7.54 -19.78
N GLU A 312 86.95 6.52 -19.92
CA GLU A 312 87.36 5.47 -18.97
C GLU A 312 88.25 5.95 -17.79
N LYS A 313 88.26 5.18 -16.68
CA LYS A 313 89.44 4.38 -16.23
C LYS A 313 89.19 3.53 -14.96
N LYS A 314 89.79 2.34 -14.96
CA LYS A 314 89.78 1.25 -13.95
C LYS A 314 90.95 1.40 -12.93
N PRO A 315 91.10 0.53 -11.90
CA PRO A 315 91.21 0.93 -10.49
C PRO A 315 92.57 0.62 -9.82
N ALA A 316 92.88 1.20 -8.64
CA ALA A 316 93.73 0.55 -7.62
C ALA A 316 93.80 1.25 -6.25
N LYS A 317 93.56 0.44 -5.21
CA LYS A 317 94.23 0.30 -3.90
C LYS A 317 94.15 1.43 -2.84
N MET A 318 93.62 1.01 -1.69
CA MET A 318 93.56 1.70 -0.40
C MET A 318 94.94 1.97 0.23
N SER A 319 95.04 3.09 0.96
CA SER A 319 96.06 3.29 2.01
C SER A 319 95.47 3.90 3.30
N ARG A 320 96.16 3.64 4.41
CA ARG A 320 95.72 3.56 5.81
C ARG A 320 95.24 4.85 6.51
N LYS A 321 94.95 5.94 5.79
CA LYS A 321 94.46 7.20 6.40
C LYS A 321 92.91 7.38 6.40
N ARG A 322 92.15 6.32 6.09
CA ARG A 322 90.66 6.37 6.06
C ARG A 322 89.94 5.84 7.30
N LYS A 323 90.64 5.36 8.34
CA LYS A 323 89.98 4.87 9.57
C LYS A 323 89.42 5.99 10.46
N ILE A 324 89.89 7.23 10.34
CA ILE A 324 89.41 8.36 11.16
C ILE A 324 88.22 9.09 10.50
N ILE A 325 88.14 9.08 9.16
CA ILE A 325 87.02 9.70 8.42
C ILE A 325 85.75 8.83 8.44
N LEU A 326 85.89 7.51 8.63
CA LEU A 326 84.75 6.58 8.75
C LEU A 326 83.99 6.67 10.09
N ILE A 327 84.61 7.17 11.16
CA ILE A 327 83.95 7.32 12.47
C ILE A 327 83.25 8.69 12.57
N ALA A 328 83.78 9.72 11.91
CA ALA A 328 83.15 11.04 11.84
C ALA A 328 81.92 11.09 10.91
N SER A 329 81.77 10.16 9.96
CA SER A 329 80.57 10.06 9.11
C SER A 329 79.44 9.19 9.68
N MET A 330 79.69 8.45 10.75
CA MET A 330 78.67 7.62 11.42
C MET A 330 77.77 8.42 12.36
N VAL A 331 78.28 9.50 12.95
CA VAL A 331 77.50 10.38 13.84
C VAL A 331 76.34 11.08 13.11
N PRO A 332 76.54 11.75 11.94
CA PRO A 332 75.43 12.32 11.20
C PRO A 332 74.50 11.26 10.60
N LEU A 333 75.00 10.07 10.26
CA LEU A 333 74.17 8.96 9.77
C LEU A 333 73.28 8.37 10.88
N VAL A 334 73.79 8.24 12.10
CA VAL A 334 73.02 7.79 13.27
C VAL A 334 72.05 8.87 13.74
N LEU A 335 72.42 10.16 13.70
CA LEU A 335 71.51 11.28 13.94
C LEU A 335 70.42 11.37 12.86
N LEU A 336 70.75 11.11 11.60
CA LEU A 336 69.79 11.06 10.50
C LEU A 336 68.87 9.84 10.63
N LEU A 337 69.38 8.66 10.97
CA LEU A 337 68.58 7.47 11.27
C LEU A 337 67.72 7.66 12.52
N PHE A 338 68.19 8.39 13.53
CA PHE A 338 67.43 8.74 14.73
C PHE A 338 66.33 9.78 14.43
N LEU A 339 66.61 10.78 13.57
CA LEU A 339 65.63 11.73 13.04
C LEU A 339 64.60 11.03 12.15
N ILE A 340 65.03 10.13 11.27
CA ILE A 340 64.16 9.28 10.45
C ILE A 340 63.31 8.37 11.35
N ALA A 341 63.88 7.76 12.39
CA ALA A 341 63.13 6.97 13.37
C ALA A 341 62.14 7.82 14.18
N MET A 342 62.48 9.06 14.53
CA MET A 342 61.55 10.02 15.15
C MET A 342 60.42 10.44 14.19
N ILE A 343 60.73 10.63 12.91
CA ILE A 343 59.76 10.97 11.86
C ILE A 343 58.83 9.77 11.58
N ILE A 344 59.37 8.54 11.53
CA ILE A 344 58.59 7.30 11.38
C ILE A 344 57.70 7.07 12.61
N LYS A 345 58.16 7.41 13.83
CA LYS A 345 57.34 7.33 15.05
C LYS A 345 56.22 8.38 15.11
N SER A 346 56.39 9.51 14.42
CA SER A 346 55.41 10.61 14.30
C SER A 346 54.29 10.34 13.29
N ASN A 347 54.54 9.50 12.27
CA ASN A 347 53.61 9.28 11.17
C ASN A 347 52.82 7.96 11.26
N GLN A 348 52.73 7.36 12.45
CA GLN A 348 51.93 6.16 12.67
C GLN A 348 50.45 6.52 12.87
N GLU A 349 49.60 5.84 12.10
CA GLU A 349 48.16 5.91 12.22
C GLU A 349 47.64 4.80 13.14
N THR A 350 46.62 5.11 13.93
CA THR A 350 45.92 4.20 14.83
C THR A 350 44.43 4.26 14.53
N THR A 351 43.70 3.20 14.83
CA THR A 351 42.25 3.15 14.57
C THR A 351 41.47 3.58 15.80
N VAL A 352 40.34 4.26 15.59
CA VAL A 352 39.43 4.59 16.69
C VAL A 352 38.83 3.29 17.24
N PRO A 353 39.07 2.93 18.52
CA PRO A 353 38.53 1.72 19.14
C PRO A 353 37.02 1.84 19.35
N ASP A 354 36.33 0.71 19.57
CA ASP A 354 34.91 0.73 19.90
C ASP A 354 34.71 1.22 21.34
N LEU A 355 34.08 2.38 21.49
CA LEU A 355 33.80 3.02 22.77
C LEU A 355 32.33 2.88 23.17
N TYR A 356 31.52 2.18 22.37
CA TYR A 356 30.09 2.07 22.59
C TYR A 356 29.78 1.42 23.95
N ASN A 357 28.85 2.02 24.69
CA ASN A 357 28.38 1.57 26.00
C ASN A 357 29.50 1.44 27.06
N LEU A 358 30.64 2.10 26.87
CA LEU A 358 31.66 2.27 27.91
C LEU A 358 31.37 3.52 28.73
N THR A 359 31.77 3.51 30.00
CA THR A 359 31.82 4.76 30.79
C THR A 359 32.90 5.68 30.23
N VAL A 360 32.76 6.99 30.44
CA VAL A 360 33.78 7.98 30.02
C VAL A 360 35.18 7.62 30.56
N LYS A 361 35.26 7.05 31.76
CA LYS A 361 36.53 6.59 32.37
C LYS A 361 37.14 5.42 31.58
N GLN A 362 36.33 4.40 31.26
CA GLN A 362 36.80 3.25 30.46
C GLN A 362 37.17 3.65 29.04
N ALA A 363 36.36 4.53 28.42
CA ALA A 363 36.64 5.05 27.08
C ALA A 363 37.98 5.81 27.03
N ASN A 364 38.30 6.59 28.08
CA ASN A 364 39.58 7.27 28.20
C ASN A 364 40.76 6.29 28.29
N VAL A 365 40.64 5.22 29.09
CA VAL A 365 41.68 4.18 29.19
C VAL A 365 41.90 3.52 27.82
N MET A 366 40.82 3.19 27.12
CA MET A 366 40.87 2.52 25.83
C MET A 366 41.48 3.42 24.72
N LEU A 367 41.09 4.69 24.69
CA LEU A 367 41.69 5.68 23.79
C LEU A 367 43.19 5.85 24.05
N LYS A 368 43.61 6.00 25.33
CA LYS A 368 45.03 6.09 25.69
C LYS A 368 45.82 4.86 25.27
N SER A 369 45.27 3.66 25.45
CA SER A 369 45.91 2.41 25.02
C SER A 369 46.07 2.31 23.50
N SER A 370 45.23 3.03 22.75
CA SER A 370 45.27 3.12 21.29
C SER A 370 46.06 4.35 20.79
N ASN A 371 46.82 5.03 21.67
CA ASN A 371 47.54 6.28 21.38
C ASN A 371 46.63 7.44 20.93
N LEU A 372 45.39 7.50 21.41
CA LEU A 372 44.42 8.57 21.17
C LEU A 372 44.08 9.30 22.47
N THR A 373 43.51 10.51 22.36
CA THR A 373 43.10 11.31 23.51
C THR A 373 41.60 11.61 23.50
N VAL A 374 41.00 11.78 24.68
CA VAL A 374 39.60 12.20 24.79
C VAL A 374 39.50 13.68 24.43
N GLY A 375 38.59 14.01 23.51
CA GLY A 375 38.24 15.37 23.15
C GLY A 375 37.03 15.88 23.95
N ASP A 376 36.12 16.59 23.28
CA ASP A 376 34.93 17.16 23.92
C ASP A 376 33.89 16.09 24.25
N VAL A 377 33.23 16.24 25.39
CA VAL A 377 32.16 15.34 25.83
C VAL A 377 30.82 16.07 25.75
N SER A 378 30.00 15.71 24.77
CA SER A 378 28.61 16.17 24.66
C SER A 378 27.64 15.15 25.25
N ARG A 379 26.41 15.57 25.52
CA ARG A 379 25.38 14.72 26.14
C ARG A 379 24.13 14.71 25.28
N GLU A 380 23.59 13.52 25.03
CA GLU A 380 22.34 13.29 24.28
C GLU A 380 21.48 12.28 25.05
N ASN A 381 20.15 12.32 24.84
CA ASN A 381 19.27 11.27 25.37
C ASN A 381 19.37 10.03 24.48
N ASP A 382 19.50 8.85 25.09
CA ASP A 382 19.51 7.57 24.38
C ASP A 382 18.77 6.53 25.23
N ASP A 383 17.85 5.81 24.59
CA ASP A 383 16.96 4.87 25.25
C ASP A 383 17.62 3.48 25.42
N ASP A 384 18.68 3.19 24.67
CA ASP A 384 19.36 1.89 24.61
C ASP A 384 20.66 1.88 25.46
N VAL A 385 21.26 3.06 25.66
CA VAL A 385 22.50 3.25 26.41
C VAL A 385 22.23 3.85 27.79
N ASN A 386 22.75 3.22 28.84
CA ASN A 386 22.59 3.69 30.22
C ASN A 386 23.17 5.10 30.40
N ALA A 387 22.51 5.90 31.26
CA ALA A 387 22.99 7.23 31.60
C ALA A 387 24.47 7.19 32.04
N GLY A 388 25.29 8.11 31.51
CA GLY A 388 26.73 8.17 31.77
C GLY A 388 27.61 7.27 30.90
N HIS A 389 27.04 6.51 29.97
CA HIS A 389 27.79 5.66 29.02
C HIS A 389 27.82 6.30 27.62
N VAL A 390 28.86 6.00 26.85
CA VAL A 390 29.09 6.58 25.53
C VAL A 390 28.11 5.98 24.51
N ILE A 391 27.36 6.85 23.83
CA ILE A 391 26.45 6.54 22.72
C ILE A 391 27.23 6.38 21.42
N LYS A 392 28.15 7.32 21.15
CA LYS A 392 28.94 7.37 19.92
C LYS A 392 30.18 8.21 20.12
N SER A 393 31.22 7.95 19.32
CA SER A 393 32.45 8.74 19.28
C SER A 393 32.55 9.53 17.96
N ILE A 394 33.23 10.67 18.00
CA ILE A 394 33.53 11.49 16.83
C ILE A 394 35.03 11.81 16.86
N PRO A 395 35.85 11.29 15.94
CA PRO A 395 35.48 10.45 14.81
C PRO A 395 34.95 9.05 15.20
N THR A 396 34.20 8.39 14.29
CA THR A 396 33.54 7.11 14.55
C THR A 396 34.53 5.94 14.56
N LYS A 397 34.14 4.83 15.20
CA LYS A 397 34.96 3.62 15.31
C LYS A 397 35.49 3.13 13.95
N GLY A 398 36.71 2.61 13.94
CA GLY A 398 37.38 2.06 12.75
C GLY A 398 38.03 3.10 11.83
N LEU A 399 37.81 4.40 12.03
CA LEU A 399 38.52 5.44 11.29
C LEU A 399 40.00 5.47 11.70
N LYS A 400 40.90 5.62 10.73
CA LYS A 400 42.34 5.81 10.97
C LYS A 400 42.61 7.27 11.32
N LEU A 401 43.28 7.49 12.44
CA LEU A 401 43.71 8.81 12.92
C LEU A 401 45.20 8.78 13.21
N LYS A 402 45.84 9.95 13.12
CA LYS A 402 47.23 10.11 13.58
C LYS A 402 47.31 9.87 15.08
N ASN A 403 48.41 9.25 15.53
CA ASN A 403 48.68 9.13 16.96
C ASN A 403 48.57 10.50 17.66
N GLY A 404 47.90 10.52 18.81
CA GLY A 404 47.61 11.71 19.61
C GLY A 404 46.33 12.45 19.24
N ALA A 405 45.61 12.06 18.17
CA ALA A 405 44.37 12.70 17.77
C ALA A 405 43.29 12.63 18.86
N LYS A 406 42.42 13.65 18.89
CA LYS A 406 41.31 13.77 19.83
C LYS A 406 40.07 13.04 19.30
N VAL A 407 39.41 12.31 20.18
CA VAL A 407 38.12 11.64 19.92
C VAL A 407 37.08 12.20 20.89
N ASN A 408 36.12 12.93 20.36
CA ASN A 408 34.98 13.47 21.10
C ASN A 408 34.00 12.34 21.44
N LEU A 409 33.33 12.43 22.58
CA LEU A 409 32.40 11.42 23.07
C LEU A 409 31.01 12.03 23.24
N VAL A 410 30.00 11.32 22.78
CA VAL A 410 28.60 11.65 23.07
C VAL A 410 28.09 10.68 24.12
N VAL A 411 27.63 11.19 25.26
CA VAL A 411 27.27 10.39 26.45
C VAL A 411 25.78 10.43 26.68
N SER A 412 25.20 9.27 27.03
CA SER A 412 23.78 9.11 27.29
C SER A 412 23.34 9.83 28.58
N LEU A 413 22.21 10.51 28.50
CA LEU A 413 21.41 10.99 29.63
C LEU A 413 20.39 9.95 30.13
N GLY A 414 20.25 8.83 29.43
CA GLY A 414 19.28 7.76 29.68
C GLY A 414 17.94 7.96 28.96
N ALA A 415 17.04 6.97 29.11
CA ALA A 415 15.77 6.94 28.40
C ALA A 415 14.80 8.06 28.82
N THR A 416 14.07 8.60 27.85
CA THR A 416 13.07 9.65 28.09
C THR A 416 11.71 9.04 28.40
N TYR A 417 11.19 9.23 29.63
CA TYR A 417 9.93 8.63 30.06
C TYR A 417 8.74 9.61 29.95
N TYR A 418 7.64 9.13 29.37
CA TYR A 418 6.34 9.80 29.43
C TYR A 418 5.45 9.13 30.48
N LYS A 419 4.84 9.95 31.35
CA LYS A 419 3.87 9.48 32.35
C LYS A 419 2.48 9.45 31.71
N MET A 420 1.91 8.26 31.55
CA MET A 420 0.64 8.09 30.84
C MET A 420 -0.53 8.77 31.60
N PRO A 421 -1.25 9.72 30.98
CA PRO A 421 -2.44 10.32 31.60
C PRO A 421 -3.65 9.37 31.59
N ASN A 422 -4.74 9.79 32.24
CA ASN A 422 -6.03 9.12 32.07
C ASN A 422 -6.66 9.60 30.76
N LEU A 423 -6.93 8.67 29.87
CA LEU A 423 -7.53 8.87 28.55
C LEU A 423 -8.97 8.35 28.50
N ILE A 424 -9.42 7.62 29.53
CA ILE A 424 -10.80 7.14 29.62
C ILE A 424 -11.77 8.33 29.65
N ASP A 425 -12.90 8.21 28.95
CA ASP A 425 -13.97 9.22 28.76
C ASP A 425 -13.59 10.44 27.93
N LYS A 426 -12.39 10.46 27.37
CA LYS A 426 -11.97 11.52 26.44
C LYS A 426 -12.32 11.14 25.00
N GLN A 427 -12.64 12.15 24.21
CA GLN A 427 -12.74 12.01 22.76
C GLN A 427 -11.37 11.72 22.17
N TYR A 428 -11.30 10.72 21.30
CA TYR A 428 -10.03 10.32 20.69
C TYR A 428 -9.45 11.41 19.79
N ASP A 429 -10.30 12.10 19.04
CA ASP A 429 -9.88 13.12 18.08
C ASP A 429 -9.09 14.25 18.76
N ASP A 430 -9.56 14.71 19.93
CA ASP A 430 -8.93 15.76 20.73
C ASP A 430 -7.51 15.42 21.21
N ILE A 431 -7.24 14.14 21.46
CA ILE A 431 -5.98 13.70 22.07
C ILE A 431 -5.03 13.01 21.07
N SER A 432 -5.52 12.65 19.89
CA SER A 432 -4.80 11.83 18.92
C SER A 432 -3.47 12.47 18.48
N ASP A 433 -3.48 13.77 18.19
CA ASP A 433 -2.29 14.52 17.79
C ASP A 433 -1.26 14.64 18.91
N ASN A 434 -1.72 14.81 20.15
CA ASN A 434 -0.86 14.90 21.32
C ASN A 434 -0.09 13.59 21.58
N LEU A 435 -0.76 12.45 21.34
CA LEU A 435 -0.17 11.11 21.44
C LEU A 435 0.80 10.84 20.29
N LYS A 436 0.44 11.21 19.06
CA LYS A 436 1.31 11.08 17.87
C LYS A 436 2.58 11.92 18.00
N LYS A 437 2.47 13.20 18.40
CA LYS A 437 3.62 14.09 18.63
C LYS A 437 4.60 13.54 19.66
N ARG A 438 4.12 12.74 20.61
CA ARG A 438 4.95 12.09 21.62
C ARG A 438 5.60 10.79 21.15
N GLY A 439 5.28 10.29 19.97
CA GLY A 439 5.88 9.09 19.37
C GLY A 439 5.12 7.79 19.62
N PHE A 440 3.89 7.84 20.16
CA PHE A 440 3.08 6.63 20.35
C PHE A 440 2.53 6.10 19.03
N LYS A 441 2.65 4.78 18.82
CA LYS A 441 1.90 4.07 17.77
C LYS A 441 0.54 3.66 18.31
N VAL A 442 -0.51 4.41 17.98
CA VAL A 442 -1.85 4.17 18.52
C VAL A 442 -2.59 3.13 17.69
N ASN A 443 -3.08 2.06 18.34
CA ASN A 443 -3.96 1.06 17.73
C ASN A 443 -5.38 1.23 18.27
N LEU A 444 -6.37 1.30 17.39
CA LEU A 444 -7.77 1.49 17.79
C LEU A 444 -8.54 0.17 17.75
N LYS A 445 -9.38 -0.05 18.76
CA LYS A 445 -10.41 -1.09 18.80
C LYS A 445 -11.77 -0.42 19.02
N TYR A 446 -12.85 -1.02 18.56
CA TYR A 446 -14.20 -0.47 18.73
C TYR A 446 -15.07 -1.44 19.54
N LYS A 447 -15.86 -0.91 20.47
CA LYS A 447 -16.84 -1.69 21.24
C LYS A 447 -18.21 -1.02 21.15
N ALA A 448 -19.22 -1.78 20.76
CA ALA A 448 -20.60 -1.32 20.77
C ALA A 448 -21.08 -1.12 22.22
N THR A 449 -21.56 0.08 22.56
CA THR A 449 -22.08 0.41 23.89
C THR A 449 -23.06 1.58 23.82
N ASN A 450 -23.94 1.67 24.82
CA ASN A 450 -24.83 2.80 25.07
C ASN A 450 -24.37 3.64 26.28
N GLU A 451 -23.35 3.18 27.00
CA GLU A 451 -22.84 3.81 28.24
C GLU A 451 -21.93 5.01 27.96
N TYR A 452 -21.37 5.08 26.74
CA TYR A 452 -20.40 6.09 26.34
C TYR A 452 -20.78 6.68 24.98
N GLU A 453 -20.56 7.97 24.81
CA GLU A 453 -20.73 8.64 23.52
C GLU A 453 -19.83 8.02 22.45
N ALA A 454 -20.31 7.99 21.20
CA ALA A 454 -19.51 7.49 20.10
C ALA A 454 -18.21 8.28 19.95
N GLY A 455 -17.09 7.58 19.77
CA GLY A 455 -15.75 8.20 19.69
C GLY A 455 -15.01 8.31 21.03
N SER A 456 -15.70 8.19 22.16
CA SER A 456 -15.09 8.23 23.49
C SER A 456 -14.25 6.99 23.79
N ILE A 457 -13.11 7.18 24.45
CA ILE A 457 -12.21 6.09 24.83
C ILE A 457 -12.73 5.40 26.08
N ILE A 458 -13.03 4.11 25.97
CA ILE A 458 -13.53 3.28 27.07
C ILE A 458 -12.45 2.47 27.76
N LYS A 459 -11.30 2.29 27.10
CA LYS A 459 -10.18 1.52 27.65
C LYS A 459 -8.85 1.95 27.04
N GLN A 460 -7.85 2.09 27.89
CA GLN A 460 -6.45 2.26 27.49
C GLN A 460 -5.61 1.05 27.93
N SER A 461 -4.71 0.60 27.06
CA SER A 461 -3.82 -0.54 27.35
C SER A 461 -2.70 -0.22 28.35
N ILE A 462 -2.24 1.04 28.39
CA ILE A 462 -1.23 1.51 29.35
C ILE A 462 -1.97 2.25 30.47
N PRO A 463 -1.94 1.77 31.72
CA PRO A 463 -2.67 2.40 32.82
C PRO A 463 -2.19 3.83 33.12
N LYS A 464 -3.08 4.66 33.66
CA LYS A 464 -2.76 5.98 34.20
C LYS A 464 -1.56 5.91 35.15
N GLY A 465 -0.62 6.84 35.02
CA GLY A 465 0.54 7.01 35.89
C GLY A 465 1.75 6.15 35.53
N LYS A 466 1.61 5.17 34.63
CA LYS A 466 2.74 4.34 34.20
C LYS A 466 3.72 5.17 33.37
N LYS A 467 5.01 5.12 33.75
CA LYS A 467 6.11 5.71 32.97
C LYS A 467 6.44 4.77 31.82
N VAL A 468 6.48 5.31 30.61
CA VAL A 468 6.77 4.53 29.39
C VAL A 468 7.72 5.30 28.50
N VAL A 469 8.70 4.60 27.92
CA VAL A 469 9.54 5.13 26.85
C VAL A 469 8.67 5.26 25.60
N THR A 470 8.70 6.43 24.96
CA THR A 470 7.72 6.75 23.92
C THR A 470 8.12 6.29 22.53
N LYS A 471 9.42 6.14 22.25
CA LYS A 471 9.94 5.72 20.94
C LYS A 471 9.39 4.33 20.57
N ASN A 472 8.56 4.27 19.52
CA ASN A 472 7.99 3.05 18.94
C ASN A 472 7.09 2.20 19.86
N LYS A 473 6.59 2.74 20.99
CA LYS A 473 5.69 1.96 21.86
C LYS A 473 4.26 2.00 21.36
N SER A 474 3.63 0.82 21.29
CA SER A 474 2.23 0.68 20.91
C SER A 474 1.28 1.00 22.08
N LEU A 475 0.32 1.89 21.84
CA LEU A 475 -0.78 2.21 22.76
C LEU A 475 -2.08 1.77 22.10
N THR A 476 -2.70 0.71 22.62
CA THR A 476 -4.04 0.31 22.18
C THR A 476 -5.10 1.07 22.97
N LEU A 477 -6.02 1.72 22.27
CA LEU A 477 -7.21 2.40 22.81
C LEU A 477 -8.47 1.70 22.28
N THR A 478 -9.47 1.53 23.12
CA THR A 478 -10.79 1.04 22.71
C THR A 478 -11.77 2.20 22.74
N LEU A 479 -12.46 2.45 21.62
CA LEU A 479 -13.44 3.50 21.44
C LEU A 479 -14.86 2.94 21.48
N ALA A 480 -15.79 3.73 21.98
CA ALA A 480 -17.21 3.45 21.93
C ALA A 480 -17.76 3.62 20.51
N LYS A 481 -18.60 2.67 20.10
CA LYS A 481 -19.39 2.71 18.86
C LYS A 481 -20.87 2.60 19.22
N ALA A 482 -21.72 3.37 18.57
CA ALA A 482 -23.16 3.28 18.78
C ALA A 482 -23.67 1.86 18.46
N LYS A 483 -24.48 1.30 19.35
CA LYS A 483 -25.07 -0.03 19.16
C LYS A 483 -26.20 0.06 18.13
N THR A 484 -25.98 -0.45 16.93
CA THR A 484 -27.02 -0.59 15.90
C THR A 484 -27.86 -1.83 16.22
N VAL A 485 -29.13 -1.64 16.60
CA VAL A 485 -30.07 -2.75 16.78
C VAL A 485 -30.60 -3.13 15.40
N LYS A 486 -30.32 -4.37 14.95
CA LYS A 486 -30.96 -4.89 13.74
C LYS A 486 -32.45 -5.15 14.04
N PRO A 487 -33.40 -4.62 13.25
CA PRO A 487 -34.82 -4.87 13.50
C PRO A 487 -35.15 -6.35 13.30
N LYS A 488 -36.02 -6.87 14.16
CA LYS A 488 -36.58 -8.22 14.03
C LYS A 488 -37.49 -8.23 12.79
N VAL A 489 -37.30 -9.21 11.92
CA VAL A 489 -38.10 -9.38 10.69
C VAL A 489 -39.05 -10.58 10.84
N VAL A 490 -40.24 -10.47 10.24
CA VAL A 490 -41.28 -11.49 10.16
C VAL A 490 -41.59 -11.75 8.69
N LYS A 491 -41.90 -13.00 8.32
CA LYS A 491 -42.33 -13.34 6.96
C LYS A 491 -43.83 -13.13 6.83
N VAL A 492 -44.26 -12.45 5.78
CA VAL A 492 -45.67 -12.18 5.51
C VAL A 492 -46.38 -13.46 5.08
N ARG A 493 -47.48 -13.82 5.76
CA ARG A 493 -48.32 -14.98 5.38
C ARG A 493 -49.09 -14.68 4.08
N ASP A 494 -49.48 -15.72 3.35
CA ASP A 494 -50.52 -15.62 2.33
C ASP A 494 -51.89 -15.44 2.99
N LEU A 495 -52.55 -14.32 2.70
CA LEU A 495 -53.85 -13.93 3.26
C LEU A 495 -54.98 -14.09 2.21
N THR A 496 -54.73 -14.77 1.10
CA THR A 496 -55.75 -15.05 0.09
C THR A 496 -56.96 -15.74 0.72
N GLY A 497 -58.16 -15.21 0.46
CA GLY A 497 -59.42 -15.70 1.04
C GLY A 497 -59.69 -15.28 2.49
N TYR A 498 -58.82 -14.46 3.09
CA TYR A 498 -59.08 -13.91 4.43
C TYR A 498 -60.02 -12.71 4.34
N ASN A 499 -60.87 -12.55 5.35
CA ASN A 499 -61.65 -11.33 5.56
C ASN A 499 -60.84 -10.30 6.35
N LEU A 500 -61.32 -9.05 6.37
CA LEU A 500 -60.65 -7.94 7.06
C LEU A 500 -60.35 -8.24 8.54
N LYS A 501 -61.25 -8.92 9.24
CA LYS A 501 -61.08 -9.25 10.66
C LYS A 501 -59.90 -10.20 10.86
N SER A 502 -59.81 -11.27 10.07
CA SER A 502 -58.70 -12.24 10.13
C SER A 502 -57.35 -11.60 9.74
N ILE A 503 -57.36 -10.64 8.81
CA ILE A 503 -56.15 -9.88 8.42
C ILE A 503 -55.69 -8.97 9.56
N GLN A 504 -56.62 -8.31 10.24
CA GLN A 504 -56.32 -7.43 11.37
C GLN A 504 -55.76 -8.21 12.57
N ASP A 505 -56.31 -9.39 12.83
CA ASP A 505 -55.81 -10.27 13.89
C ASP A 505 -54.37 -10.77 13.56
N TYR A 506 -54.11 -11.14 12.30
CA TYR A 506 -52.75 -11.49 11.84
C TYR A 506 -51.77 -10.32 11.95
N ALA A 507 -52.14 -9.12 11.50
CA ALA A 507 -51.29 -7.94 11.60
C ALA A 507 -50.93 -7.63 13.06
N SER A 508 -51.90 -7.77 13.97
CA SER A 508 -51.68 -7.59 15.41
C SER A 508 -50.75 -8.65 16.01
N GLU A 509 -50.95 -9.93 15.65
CA GLU A 509 -50.11 -11.06 16.09
C GLU A 509 -48.65 -10.92 15.60
N ALA A 510 -48.49 -10.50 14.34
CA ALA A 510 -47.18 -10.30 13.71
C ALA A 510 -46.52 -8.96 14.12
N GLY A 511 -47.22 -8.11 14.87
CA GLY A 511 -46.76 -6.78 15.28
C GLY A 511 -46.56 -5.83 14.09
N LEU A 512 -47.46 -5.87 13.11
CA LEU A 512 -47.45 -5.05 11.89
C LEU A 512 -48.53 -3.98 11.94
N THR A 513 -48.29 -2.88 11.24
CA THR A 513 -49.29 -1.81 11.05
C THR A 513 -50.16 -2.14 9.85
N LEU A 514 -51.49 -2.18 10.00
CA LEU A 514 -52.39 -2.49 8.89
C LEU A 514 -52.87 -1.22 8.18
N SER A 515 -52.75 -1.19 6.85
CA SER A 515 -53.36 -0.19 5.96
C SER A 515 -54.39 -0.89 5.07
N THR A 516 -55.62 -0.39 5.01
CA THR A 516 -56.74 -1.06 4.29
C THR A 516 -57.34 -0.11 3.26
N SER A 517 -57.56 -0.61 2.04
CA SER A 517 -58.35 0.04 1.00
C SER A 517 -59.36 -0.95 0.39
N TYR A 518 -60.26 -0.46 -0.46
CA TYR A 518 -61.38 -1.25 -0.97
C TYR A 518 -61.56 -1.06 -2.49
N GLN A 519 -61.92 -2.13 -3.20
CA GLN A 519 -62.14 -2.10 -4.66
C GLN A 519 -63.26 -3.06 -5.07
N TYR A 520 -64.02 -2.74 -6.12
CA TYR A 520 -64.96 -3.70 -6.73
C TYR A 520 -64.21 -4.83 -7.44
N SER A 521 -64.75 -6.05 -7.37
CA SER A 521 -64.19 -7.22 -8.02
C SER A 521 -65.31 -8.15 -8.46
N ASP A 522 -65.35 -8.46 -9.76
CA ASP A 522 -66.33 -9.39 -10.35
C ASP A 522 -65.97 -10.87 -10.06
N SER A 523 -64.76 -11.13 -9.54
CA SER A 523 -64.20 -12.48 -9.32
C SER A 523 -64.00 -12.85 -7.85
N ILE A 524 -64.01 -11.86 -6.93
CA ILE A 524 -63.76 -12.06 -5.50
C ILE A 524 -64.98 -11.60 -4.71
N GLU A 525 -65.53 -12.49 -3.88
CA GLU A 525 -66.68 -12.20 -3.02
C GLU A 525 -66.45 -10.97 -2.14
N GLU A 526 -67.53 -10.22 -1.87
CA GLU A 526 -67.50 -9.04 -1.01
C GLU A 526 -66.91 -9.36 0.37
N GLY A 527 -66.01 -8.50 0.85
CA GLY A 527 -65.38 -8.63 2.16
C GLY A 527 -64.13 -9.51 2.21
N LEU A 528 -63.74 -10.14 1.09
CA LEU A 528 -62.50 -10.93 0.99
C LEU A 528 -61.33 -10.12 0.41
N LEU A 529 -60.11 -10.59 0.70
CA LEU A 529 -58.88 -9.99 0.20
C LEU A 529 -58.75 -10.11 -1.33
N VAL A 530 -58.54 -8.98 -2.01
CA VAL A 530 -58.17 -8.88 -3.42
C VAL A 530 -56.66 -8.95 -3.59
N SER A 531 -55.91 -8.17 -2.79
CA SER A 531 -54.44 -8.18 -2.84
C SER A 531 -53.82 -7.69 -1.54
N GLN A 532 -52.58 -8.13 -1.29
CA GLN A 532 -51.75 -7.71 -0.17
C GLN A 532 -50.39 -7.19 -0.66
N THR A 533 -49.84 -6.23 0.06
CA THR A 533 -48.47 -5.74 -0.11
C THR A 533 -47.85 -5.51 1.27
N PRO A 534 -46.67 -6.07 1.59
CA PRO A 534 -45.85 -6.94 0.75
C PRO A 534 -46.50 -8.29 0.40
N THR A 535 -46.04 -8.93 -0.69
CA THR A 535 -46.59 -10.21 -1.16
C THR A 535 -46.28 -11.35 -0.19
N ALA A 536 -47.01 -12.46 -0.30
CA ALA A 536 -46.78 -13.64 0.52
C ALA A 536 -45.31 -14.08 0.51
N ASN A 537 -44.80 -14.51 1.68
CA ASN A 537 -43.43 -14.95 1.96
C ASN A 537 -42.33 -13.86 1.93
N SER A 538 -42.66 -12.61 1.61
CA SER A 538 -41.72 -11.50 1.72
C SER A 538 -41.41 -11.16 3.19
N ALA A 539 -40.21 -10.61 3.45
CA ALA A 539 -39.79 -10.25 4.79
C ALA A 539 -40.15 -8.79 5.09
N ILE A 540 -40.80 -8.56 6.24
CA ILE A 540 -41.16 -7.23 6.74
C ILE A 540 -40.66 -7.07 8.18
N SER A 541 -40.17 -5.88 8.54
CA SER A 541 -39.78 -5.59 9.92
C SER A 541 -41.00 -5.52 10.85
N VAL A 542 -40.86 -5.97 12.10
CA VAL A 542 -41.88 -5.73 13.14
C VAL A 542 -42.10 -4.20 13.25
N GLY A 543 -43.36 -3.77 13.19
CA GLY A 543 -43.81 -2.37 13.09
C GLY A 543 -44.02 -1.88 11.65
N GLY A 544 -43.61 -2.63 10.63
CA GLY A 544 -43.80 -2.28 9.23
C GLY A 544 -45.26 -2.36 8.77
N THR A 545 -45.58 -1.70 7.66
CA THR A 545 -46.95 -1.58 7.15
C THR A 545 -47.31 -2.72 6.19
N LEU A 546 -48.40 -3.43 6.50
CA LEU A 546 -49.08 -4.37 5.61
C LEU A 546 -50.28 -3.65 4.98
N SER A 547 -50.25 -3.45 3.68
CA SER A 547 -51.34 -2.85 2.90
C SER A 547 -52.21 -3.94 2.28
N VAL A 548 -53.52 -3.85 2.43
CA VAL A 548 -54.49 -4.81 1.88
C VAL A 548 -55.62 -4.12 1.14
N ILE A 549 -56.09 -4.74 0.06
CA ILE A 549 -57.26 -4.32 -0.72
C ILE A 549 -58.38 -5.34 -0.50
N ILE A 550 -59.55 -4.90 -0.05
CA ILE A 550 -60.72 -5.74 0.22
C ILE A 550 -61.78 -5.55 -0.88
N SER A 551 -62.42 -6.64 -1.31
CA SER A 551 -63.47 -6.61 -2.33
C SER A 551 -64.75 -5.94 -1.82
N LYS A 552 -65.34 -5.08 -2.63
CA LYS A 552 -66.69 -4.52 -2.47
C LYS A 552 -67.78 -5.33 -3.20
N GLY A 553 -67.43 -6.50 -3.75
CA GLY A 553 -68.31 -7.27 -4.64
C GLY A 553 -68.29 -6.76 -6.08
N ALA A 554 -69.19 -7.30 -6.91
CA ALA A 554 -69.29 -6.95 -8.33
C ALA A 554 -69.70 -5.48 -8.53
N ASP A 555 -69.23 -4.88 -9.61
CA ASP A 555 -69.51 -3.48 -9.93
C ASP A 555 -71.00 -3.29 -10.30
N PRO A 556 -71.80 -2.53 -9.51
CA PRO A 556 -73.22 -2.35 -9.76
C PRO A 556 -73.54 -1.61 -11.06
N ASP A 557 -72.58 -0.87 -11.65
CA ASP A 557 -72.80 -0.10 -12.88
C ASP A 557 -72.58 -0.93 -14.16
N LYS A 558 -72.11 -2.18 -14.05
CA LYS A 558 -71.93 -3.09 -15.21
C LYS A 558 -73.19 -3.84 -15.64
N SER A 559 -74.29 -3.79 -14.87
CA SER A 559 -75.50 -4.57 -15.16
C SER A 559 -76.65 -3.79 -15.79
N THR A 560 -76.40 -2.78 -16.62
CA THR A 560 -77.45 -2.17 -17.46
C THR A 560 -76.90 -1.67 -18.79
N SER A 561 -76.92 -2.50 -19.82
CA SER A 561 -76.94 -2.04 -21.21
C SER A 561 -77.61 -3.09 -22.09
N ASN A 562 -78.93 -2.98 -22.24
CA ASN A 562 -79.66 -3.53 -23.38
C ASN A 562 -80.93 -2.70 -23.65
N SER A 563 -81.10 -2.30 -24.92
CA SER A 563 -82.32 -1.83 -25.60
C SER A 563 -82.58 -0.32 -25.78
N LYS A 564 -82.36 0.10 -27.04
CA LYS A 564 -83.23 0.89 -27.97
C LYS A 564 -83.60 2.38 -27.72
N ASP A 565 -83.26 3.15 -28.76
CA ASP A 565 -84.00 4.18 -29.52
C ASP A 565 -84.58 5.45 -28.88
N ASN A 566 -84.12 6.56 -29.49
CA ASN A 566 -84.77 7.80 -29.92
C ASN A 566 -85.33 8.86 -28.95
N ASP A 567 -84.93 10.09 -29.30
CA ASP A 567 -85.62 11.38 -29.30
C ASP A 567 -85.85 12.20 -28.00
N ASP A 568 -85.21 13.37 -28.04
CA ASP A 568 -85.68 14.73 -27.74
C ASP A 568 -86.10 15.20 -26.33
N ASN A 569 -85.47 16.32 -26.00
CA ASN A 569 -85.92 17.48 -25.21
C ASN A 569 -86.03 17.42 -23.66
N ASN A 570 -84.96 17.94 -23.05
CA ASN A 570 -84.89 19.13 -22.19
C ASN A 570 -85.58 19.14 -20.80
N SER A 571 -84.71 19.38 -19.79
CA SER A 571 -84.96 19.94 -18.44
C SER A 571 -85.71 19.02 -17.46
N SER A 572 -85.16 18.58 -16.32
CA SER A 572 -84.41 19.34 -15.33
C SER A 572 -83.85 18.42 -14.21
N ASN A 573 -82.67 18.79 -13.69
CA ASN A 573 -82.06 18.50 -12.37
C ASN A 573 -82.33 17.17 -11.64
N SER A 574 -81.29 16.33 -11.58
CA SER A 574 -80.82 15.76 -10.31
C SER A 574 -79.32 15.46 -10.40
N SER A 575 -78.55 16.23 -9.63
CA SER A 575 -77.08 16.24 -9.54
C SER A 575 -76.52 14.95 -8.94
N SER A 576 -75.76 14.18 -9.72
CA SER A 576 -74.87 13.13 -9.21
C SER A 576 -73.43 13.67 -9.21
N SER A 577 -72.85 13.81 -8.01
CA SER A 577 -71.48 14.30 -7.83
C SER A 577 -70.47 13.22 -8.25
N GLY A 578 -70.04 13.25 -9.50
CA GLY A 578 -68.85 12.53 -9.97
C GLY A 578 -67.57 13.21 -9.49
N THR A 579 -66.59 12.45 -9.02
CA THR A 579 -65.22 12.93 -8.81
C THR A 579 -64.44 12.77 -10.11
N ASN A 580 -63.79 13.83 -10.59
CA ASN A 580 -62.88 13.82 -11.73
C ASN A 580 -61.44 13.57 -11.25
N THR A 581 -60.67 12.76 -11.98
CA THR A 581 -59.24 12.54 -11.69
C THR A 581 -58.38 13.55 -12.44
N VAL A 582 -57.60 14.35 -11.72
CA VAL A 582 -56.68 15.35 -12.29
C VAL A 582 -55.25 14.95 -11.97
N THR A 583 -54.33 15.08 -12.93
CA THR A 583 -52.91 14.76 -12.74
C THR A 583 -52.02 16.00 -12.74
N LYS A 584 -50.94 15.99 -11.96
CA LYS A 584 -49.93 17.06 -11.90
C LYS A 584 -48.52 16.48 -11.90
N ASP A 585 -47.72 16.90 -12.87
CA ASP A 585 -46.30 16.56 -12.91
C ASP A 585 -45.50 17.56 -12.06
N ILE A 586 -44.60 17.02 -11.25
CA ILE A 586 -43.66 17.76 -10.40
C ILE A 586 -42.25 17.18 -10.55
N THR A 587 -41.22 17.99 -10.35
CA THR A 587 -39.82 17.52 -10.31
C THR A 587 -39.26 17.80 -8.93
N ILE A 588 -38.85 16.75 -8.22
CA ILE A 588 -38.33 16.85 -6.86
C ILE A 588 -36.82 17.07 -6.93
N PRO A 589 -36.30 18.20 -6.43
CA PRO A 589 -34.88 18.52 -6.51
C PRO A 589 -34.05 17.64 -5.56
N TYR A 590 -32.89 17.20 -6.04
CA TYR A 590 -31.90 16.44 -5.28
C TYR A 590 -30.94 17.37 -4.52
N ASP A 591 -30.46 16.90 -3.37
CA ASP A 591 -29.48 17.60 -2.54
C ASP A 591 -28.27 16.72 -2.28
N SER A 592 -27.12 17.17 -2.76
CA SER A 592 -25.85 16.46 -2.66
C SER A 592 -25.26 16.41 -1.24
N SER A 593 -25.85 17.13 -0.28
CA SER A 593 -25.28 17.35 1.05
C SER A 593 -26.00 16.64 2.21
N GLY A 594 -26.90 15.68 1.94
CA GLY A 594 -27.59 14.95 3.00
C GLY A 594 -28.30 13.66 2.57
N SER A 595 -29.03 13.04 3.51
CA SER A 595 -29.99 11.98 3.17
C SER A 595 -31.08 12.58 2.26
N ASN A 596 -31.61 11.82 1.30
CA ASN A 596 -32.61 12.32 0.36
C ASN A 596 -33.91 11.51 0.50
N ASN A 597 -34.36 11.34 1.74
CA ASN A 597 -35.63 10.67 2.02
C ASN A 597 -36.77 11.66 1.84
N VAL A 598 -37.63 11.38 0.87
CA VAL A 598 -38.73 12.23 0.43
C VAL A 598 -40.06 11.60 0.80
N THR A 599 -40.95 12.40 1.38
CA THR A 599 -42.34 12.05 1.69
C THR A 599 -43.27 13.02 0.98
N ILE A 600 -44.19 12.50 0.19
CA ILE A 600 -45.21 13.24 -0.53
C ILE A 600 -46.53 13.06 0.22
N TYR A 601 -47.26 14.15 0.43
CA TYR A 601 -48.59 14.20 0.99
C TYR A 601 -49.52 14.82 -0.03
N ILE A 602 -50.75 14.31 -0.13
CA ILE A 602 -51.80 14.91 -0.98
C ILE A 602 -53.10 15.06 -0.19
N SER A 603 -53.88 16.06 -0.56
CA SER A 603 -55.24 16.29 -0.10
C SER A 603 -56.16 16.23 -1.30
N ASP A 604 -57.12 15.31 -1.32
CA ASP A 604 -58.16 15.21 -2.33
C ASP A 604 -59.46 14.66 -1.71
N ALA A 605 -60.42 14.19 -2.50
CA ALA A 605 -61.67 13.61 -1.97
C ALA A 605 -61.47 12.31 -1.17
N THR A 606 -60.31 11.65 -1.31
CA THR A 606 -59.98 10.31 -0.79
C THR A 606 -58.75 10.28 0.11
N HIS A 607 -57.93 11.32 0.11
CA HIS A 607 -56.65 11.42 0.83
C HIS A 607 -56.57 12.70 1.67
N SER A 608 -55.95 12.60 2.85
CA SER A 608 -55.72 13.73 3.76
C SER A 608 -54.28 14.21 3.68
N ILE A 609 -54.08 15.54 3.73
CA ILE A 609 -52.75 16.15 3.71
C ILE A 609 -51.85 15.73 4.89
N ASN A 610 -52.43 15.20 5.97
CA ASN A 610 -51.70 14.78 7.16
C ASN A 610 -51.22 13.31 7.07
N SER A 611 -51.60 12.58 6.02
CA SER A 611 -51.19 11.20 5.79
C SER A 611 -50.22 11.10 4.61
N PRO A 612 -49.07 10.40 4.77
CA PRO A 612 -48.13 10.19 3.66
C PRO A 612 -48.83 9.48 2.49
N TYR A 613 -48.81 10.12 1.32
CA TYR A 613 -49.26 9.54 0.06
C TYR A 613 -48.20 8.60 -0.53
N ARG A 614 -46.93 9.03 -0.52
CA ARG A 614 -45.82 8.24 -1.06
C ARG A 614 -44.49 8.62 -0.43
N THR A 615 -43.66 7.63 -0.07
CA THR A 615 -42.29 7.83 0.43
C THR A 615 -41.26 7.22 -0.53
N MET A 616 -40.16 7.90 -0.80
CA MET A 616 -39.08 7.42 -1.67
C MET A 616 -37.72 8.04 -1.31
N THR A 617 -36.62 7.42 -1.73
CA THR A 617 -35.28 8.02 -1.65
C THR A 617 -34.82 8.38 -3.06
N ILE A 618 -34.29 9.60 -3.24
CA ILE A 618 -33.82 10.09 -4.55
C ILE A 618 -32.29 10.26 -4.57
N THR A 619 -31.66 9.99 -5.72
CA THR A 619 -30.21 10.18 -5.94
C THR A 619 -29.87 11.20 -7.03
N ALA A 620 -30.91 11.76 -7.66
CA ALA A 620 -30.87 12.83 -8.66
C ALA A 620 -32.26 13.50 -8.73
N ASP A 621 -32.37 14.64 -9.42
CA ASP A 621 -33.67 15.31 -9.63
C ASP A 621 -34.67 14.31 -10.25
N THR A 622 -35.80 14.11 -9.57
CA THR A 622 -36.72 13.01 -9.91
C THR A 622 -38.09 13.56 -10.29
N PRO A 623 -38.55 13.35 -11.55
CA PRO A 623 -39.91 13.70 -11.95
C PRO A 623 -40.93 12.71 -11.38
N VAL A 624 -42.06 13.21 -10.91
CA VAL A 624 -43.16 12.45 -10.32
C VAL A 624 -44.50 13.03 -10.78
N THR A 625 -45.40 12.17 -11.23
CA THR A 625 -46.80 12.52 -11.52
C THR A 625 -47.67 12.20 -10.31
N LEU A 626 -48.45 13.18 -9.85
CA LEU A 626 -49.43 13.05 -8.77
C LEU A 626 -50.84 13.00 -9.35
N SER A 627 -51.68 12.10 -8.86
CA SER A 627 -53.09 11.97 -9.26
C SER A 627 -54.01 12.36 -8.11
N PHE A 628 -54.98 13.23 -8.37
CA PHE A 628 -55.95 13.74 -7.40
C PHE A 628 -57.36 13.37 -7.83
N ASN A 629 -58.18 12.86 -6.91
CA ASN A 629 -59.61 12.67 -7.14
C ASN A 629 -60.39 13.86 -6.56
N LEU A 630 -60.92 14.73 -7.41
CA LEU A 630 -61.56 16.00 -7.01
C LEU A 630 -63.03 16.01 -7.43
N LYS A 631 -63.90 16.50 -6.55
CA LYS A 631 -65.29 16.86 -6.92
C LYS A 631 -65.29 18.21 -7.63
N ASP A 632 -66.32 18.51 -8.43
CA ASP A 632 -66.45 19.80 -9.11
C ASP A 632 -66.29 20.98 -8.14
N GLY A 633 -65.30 21.84 -8.40
CA GLY A 633 -64.96 23.01 -7.57
C GLY A 633 -64.10 22.71 -6.33
N GLN A 634 -63.67 21.47 -6.11
CA GLN A 634 -62.74 21.10 -5.04
C GLN A 634 -61.28 21.36 -5.47
N THR A 635 -60.51 22.00 -4.60
CA THR A 635 -59.06 22.16 -4.78
C THR A 635 -58.32 21.03 -4.05
N GLY A 636 -57.52 20.27 -4.79
CA GLY A 636 -56.53 19.35 -4.23
C GLY A 636 -55.24 20.08 -3.88
N SER A 637 -54.48 19.55 -2.91
CA SER A 637 -53.22 20.14 -2.46
C SER A 637 -52.16 19.06 -2.30
N TYR A 638 -50.88 19.41 -2.48
CA TYR A 638 -49.77 18.49 -2.20
C TYR A 638 -48.63 19.20 -1.46
N ILE A 639 -47.91 18.41 -0.65
CA ILE A 639 -46.70 18.82 0.05
C ILE A 639 -45.66 17.73 -0.17
N VAL A 640 -44.44 18.13 -0.51
CA VAL A 640 -43.29 17.23 -0.59
C VAL A 640 -42.29 17.66 0.47
N GLU A 641 -41.98 16.75 1.38
CA GLU A 641 -40.97 16.93 2.42
C GLU A 641 -39.73 16.11 2.08
N ARG A 642 -38.55 16.69 2.27
CA ARG A 642 -37.27 15.99 2.25
C ARG A 642 -36.63 16.10 3.63
N ASN A 643 -36.35 14.97 4.26
CA ASN A 643 -35.86 14.89 5.65
C ASN A 643 -36.70 15.71 6.64
N ASN A 644 -38.03 15.62 6.55
CA ASN A 644 -39.00 16.36 7.37
C ASN A 644 -38.94 17.89 7.20
N LYS A 645 -38.43 18.38 6.07
CA LYS A 645 -38.54 19.79 5.65
C LYS A 645 -39.28 19.89 4.33
N THR A 646 -40.29 20.75 4.25
CA THR A 646 -41.00 21.02 3.00
C THR A 646 -40.05 21.57 1.94
N VAL A 647 -39.96 20.88 0.80
CA VAL A 647 -39.16 21.29 -0.37
C VAL A 647 -40.03 21.77 -1.52
N LEU A 648 -41.26 21.27 -1.65
CA LEU A 648 -42.23 21.68 -2.65
C LEU A 648 -43.65 21.61 -2.08
N GLY A 649 -44.55 22.43 -2.60
CA GLY A 649 -45.97 22.36 -2.31
C GLY A 649 -46.77 23.14 -3.34
N GLY A 650 -48.02 22.77 -3.52
CA GLY A 650 -48.91 23.44 -4.47
C GLY A 650 -50.33 22.91 -4.41
N SER A 651 -51.19 23.50 -5.23
CA SER A 651 -52.60 23.12 -5.36
C SER A 651 -52.96 22.81 -6.81
N VAL A 652 -54.04 22.03 -6.97
CA VAL A 652 -54.60 21.59 -8.24
C VAL A 652 -56.11 21.79 -8.15
N ASN A 653 -56.70 22.51 -9.10
CA ASN A 653 -58.14 22.71 -9.14
C ASN A 653 -58.79 21.61 -9.99
N GLY A 654 -59.86 21.03 -9.45
CA GLY A 654 -60.69 20.01 -10.08
C GLY A 654 -61.78 20.57 -10.98
#